data_AF-A0A3N0ZHV4-F1
#
_entry.id   AF-A0A3N0ZHV4-F1
#
_cell.length_a   1.000
_cell.length_b   1.000
_cell.length_c   1.000
_cell.angle_alpha   90.00
_cell.angle_beta   90.00
_cell.angle_gamma   90.00
#
_symmetry.space_group_name_H-M   'P 1'
#
loop_
_entity.id
_entity.type
_entity.pdbx_description
1 polymer ?
#
loop_
_entity_poly.entity_id
_entity_poly.type
_entity_poly.pdbx_seq_one_letter_code
_entity_poly.pdbx_strand_id
1 'polypeptide(L)'
;MKKIFLYPFWLRFWHWTNALLFFLLIVTGLSIHYSDPKSGLIPFRISIIIHNISGILLSLNYLFFLIKSIITKNYKHYIPKLKGLLDRIYIQLRYYLLGIFIGEPHPFETNPQQKFNPLQQITYLFIMGFFVPLIIITGWLLMFPELAPDEFLGLGGVWPMALLHTITGFILSIFMFVHIYLGTTGSTLTELYKSMLTGWKLSFEEPSQVYIKPKKPYRKRKLLPVVFYNPTTLAGAIVSIFSFVIILFLIIVELFSDNPNPYLGIITFIVLPTFVIFGLILVIFGALKENRRLLSATDTKRQLPVIDLNNPRHQIATIIFSISGLLLIIFTSFGTYKAYEYTDSDQFCGEVCHKVMEPEYTAYKDSPHSRVGCVKCHIGPGADWFVRSKLSGTYQVYSTIFEKYSRPIPTPVENLRPAQETCEQCHWPKHFYSEKRKNYDFYTSDEQNSEYKISMLIKVGGGSPETGNNDGIHWHMYLANEISYWAADRSRQIIPWVKARSLLTGEETVYIDTSFKFEKNLKTPPKEEIRRFDCIDCHNRPSHIFKQPNQTLNFYLSSGKIDKTLPYIKSIGVQVLENYVRSRKTAFENIKNYVSGFYKEYYPEILVSKQKEIEIAIHELYNIYMRNYFPEMKANWKNYPNNIGHLYSAGCFRCHDGKHVSTTGKVISNDCNVCHIIYYQKPPFAEEMTSPNGLQFIHPGGIEKLTQKETCYACHGPQKQQQIAMPKVVAKSKD
;
A
#
# COMPACT_ATOMS: atom_id res chain seq x y z
N MET A 1 -13.13 9.79 64.71
CA MET A 1 -12.72 9.07 63.46
C MET A 1 -13.87 8.17 63.07
N LYS A 2 -14.67 8.58 62.09
CA LYS A 2 -15.82 7.81 61.61
C LYS A 2 -15.39 6.89 60.49
N LYS A 3 -15.67 5.60 60.59
CA LYS A 3 -15.54 4.67 59.47
C LYS A 3 -16.76 4.83 58.55
N ILE A 4 -16.55 5.28 57.33
CA ILE A 4 -17.61 5.39 56.31
C ILE A 4 -17.50 4.19 55.38
N PHE A 5 -18.58 3.42 55.26
CA PHE A 5 -18.66 2.29 54.32
C PHE A 5 -18.93 2.81 52.91
N LEU A 6 -18.02 2.55 51.97
CA LEU A 6 -18.10 3.07 50.59
C LEU A 6 -18.16 1.96 49.54
N TYR A 7 -17.44 0.86 49.75
CA TYR A 7 -17.25 -0.18 48.73
C TYR A 7 -17.74 -1.56 49.20
N PRO A 8 -18.90 -2.02 48.69
CA PRO A 8 -19.42 -3.35 49.02
C PRO A 8 -18.50 -4.45 48.50
N PHE A 9 -18.60 -5.65 49.09
CA PHE A 9 -17.72 -6.79 48.76
C PHE A 9 -17.69 -7.12 47.27
N TRP A 10 -18.85 -7.18 46.61
CA TRP A 10 -18.93 -7.51 45.17
C TRP A 10 -18.11 -6.54 44.30
N LEU A 11 -18.10 -5.24 44.67
CA LEU A 11 -17.40 -4.20 43.92
C LEU A 11 -15.89 -4.31 44.14
N ARG A 12 -15.46 -4.67 45.35
CA ARG A 12 -14.06 -4.94 45.68
C ARG A 12 -13.52 -6.16 44.96
N PHE A 13 -14.29 -7.26 44.98
CA PHE A 13 -13.97 -8.48 44.25
C PHE A 13 -13.81 -8.20 42.76
N TRP A 14 -14.83 -7.59 42.13
CA TRP A 14 -14.78 -7.18 40.72
C TRP A 14 -13.54 -6.35 40.40
N HIS A 15 -13.24 -5.34 41.22
CA HIS A 15 -12.13 -4.42 40.96
C HIS A 15 -10.77 -5.11 40.98
N TRP A 16 -10.49 -5.95 41.99
CA TRP A 16 -9.21 -6.64 42.08
C TRP A 16 -9.04 -7.70 40.99
N THR A 17 -10.11 -8.42 40.65
CA THR A 17 -10.13 -9.31 39.49
C THR A 17 -9.89 -8.52 38.20
N ASN A 18 -10.54 -7.37 38.04
CA ASN A 18 -10.37 -6.50 36.87
C ASN A 18 -8.92 -6.00 36.77
N ALA A 19 -8.34 -5.52 37.87
CA ALA A 19 -6.97 -5.02 37.91
C ALA A 19 -5.93 -6.10 37.54
N LEU A 20 -6.10 -7.33 38.05
CA LEU A 20 -5.25 -8.47 37.70
C LEU A 20 -5.35 -8.80 36.22
N LEU A 21 -6.58 -8.90 35.68
CA LEU A 21 -6.80 -9.21 34.26
C LEU A 21 -6.22 -8.13 33.35
N PHE A 22 -6.40 -6.86 33.69
CA PHE A 22 -5.78 -5.74 32.96
C PHE A 22 -4.26 -5.82 32.96
N PHE A 23 -3.64 -6.10 34.11
CA PHE A 23 -2.19 -6.27 34.20
C PHE A 23 -1.70 -7.41 33.29
N LEU A 24 -2.35 -8.58 33.34
CA LEU A 24 -2.02 -9.71 32.48
C LEU A 24 -2.19 -9.37 30.99
N LEU A 25 -3.28 -8.71 30.61
CA LEU A 25 -3.54 -8.29 29.23
C LEU A 25 -2.51 -7.27 28.72
N ILE A 26 -2.09 -6.32 29.55
CA ILE A 26 -1.06 -5.33 29.18
C ILE A 26 0.28 -6.03 28.95
N VAL A 27 0.72 -6.87 29.89
CA VAL A 27 2.02 -7.57 29.79
C VAL A 27 2.04 -8.50 28.57
N THR A 28 0.99 -9.31 28.41
CA THR A 28 0.90 -10.24 27.27
C THR A 28 0.70 -9.51 25.94
N GLY A 29 -0.06 -8.42 25.91
CA GLY A 29 -0.24 -7.60 24.71
C GLY A 29 1.05 -6.94 24.25
N LEU A 30 1.84 -6.37 25.17
CA LEU A 30 3.18 -5.87 24.86
C LEU A 30 4.10 -6.99 24.35
N SER A 31 4.05 -8.17 24.99
CA SER A 31 4.85 -9.33 24.56
C SER A 31 4.49 -9.78 23.14
N ILE A 32 3.19 -9.83 22.79
CA ILE A 32 2.73 -10.21 21.44
C ILE A 32 3.23 -9.22 20.37
N HIS A 33 3.35 -7.93 20.70
CA HIS A 33 3.84 -6.91 19.75
C HIS A 33 5.36 -6.90 19.56
N TYR A 34 6.14 -7.31 20.58
CA TYR A 34 7.60 -7.12 20.60
C TYR A 34 8.42 -8.40 20.86
N SER A 35 7.80 -9.59 20.82
CA SER A 35 8.54 -10.84 21.06
C SER A 35 9.38 -11.26 19.86
N ASP A 36 10.68 -10.98 19.90
CA ASP A 36 11.69 -11.76 19.20
C ASP A 36 11.69 -13.20 19.79
N PRO A 37 11.76 -14.27 18.98
CA PRO A 37 11.99 -15.63 19.46
C PRO A 37 13.20 -15.78 20.42
N LYS A 38 14.13 -14.82 20.45
CA LYS A 38 15.32 -14.85 21.33
C LYS A 38 15.29 -13.92 22.55
N SER A 39 14.32 -12.99 22.71
CA SER A 39 14.39 -12.01 23.81
C SER A 39 13.07 -11.38 24.31
N GLY A 40 11.94 -12.08 24.24
CA GLY A 40 10.67 -11.60 24.84
C GLY A 40 10.55 -11.86 26.36
N LEU A 41 9.82 -10.99 27.09
CA LEU A 41 9.46 -11.18 28.52
C LEU A 41 8.71 -12.50 28.78
N ILE A 42 7.83 -12.90 27.84
CA ILE A 42 7.07 -14.15 27.86
C ILE A 42 7.06 -14.72 26.42
N PRO A 43 7.30 -16.03 26.20
CA PRO A 43 7.24 -16.63 24.87
C PRO A 43 5.93 -16.33 24.13
N PHE A 44 6.00 -16.09 22.82
CA PHE A 44 4.86 -15.68 21.98
C PHE A 44 3.63 -16.57 22.14
N ARG A 45 3.82 -17.90 22.06
CA ARG A 45 2.73 -18.88 22.19
C ARG A 45 2.02 -18.80 23.55
N ILE A 46 2.80 -18.63 24.63
CA ILE A 46 2.25 -18.51 25.99
C ILE A 46 1.51 -17.18 26.13
N SER A 47 2.06 -16.11 25.56
CA SER A 47 1.46 -14.77 25.60
C SER A 47 0.07 -14.77 24.97
N ILE A 48 -0.12 -15.38 23.79
CA ILE A 48 -1.44 -15.48 23.13
C ILE A 48 -2.45 -16.21 24.02
N ILE A 49 -2.07 -17.35 24.60
CA ILE A 49 -2.98 -18.17 25.42
C ILE A 49 -3.44 -17.37 26.64
N ILE A 50 -2.50 -16.78 27.38
CA ILE A 50 -2.82 -15.98 28.57
C ILE A 50 -3.64 -14.75 28.18
N HIS A 51 -3.32 -14.08 27.06
CA HIS A 51 -4.05 -12.91 26.58
C HIS A 51 -5.51 -13.26 26.27
N ASN A 52 -5.75 -14.30 25.50
CA ASN A 52 -7.10 -14.72 25.09
C ASN A 52 -7.95 -15.13 26.30
N ILE A 53 -7.40 -15.97 27.20
CA ILE A 53 -8.10 -16.39 28.42
C ILE A 53 -8.42 -15.17 29.29
N SER A 54 -7.45 -14.27 29.49
CA SER A 54 -7.65 -13.05 30.28
C SER A 54 -8.70 -12.13 29.65
N GLY A 55 -8.77 -12.04 28.31
CA GLY A 55 -9.76 -11.25 27.58
C GLY A 55 -11.17 -11.80 27.71
N ILE A 56 -11.33 -13.13 27.65
CA ILE A 56 -12.62 -13.80 27.90
C ILE A 56 -13.07 -13.57 29.35
N LEU A 57 -12.17 -13.78 30.32
CA LEU A 57 -12.46 -13.55 31.73
C LEU A 57 -12.78 -12.07 32.01
N LEU A 58 -12.10 -11.13 31.35
CA LEU A 58 -12.40 -9.70 31.44
C LEU A 58 -13.80 -9.39 30.91
N SER A 59 -14.19 -10.01 29.79
CA SER A 59 -15.52 -9.85 29.20
C SER A 59 -16.63 -10.30 30.17
N LEU A 60 -16.45 -11.47 30.79
CA LEU A 60 -17.37 -11.99 31.81
C LEU A 60 -17.39 -11.11 33.06
N ASN A 61 -16.23 -10.66 33.52
CA ASN A 61 -16.10 -9.78 34.68
C ASN A 61 -16.75 -8.40 34.44
N TYR A 62 -16.64 -7.87 33.21
CA TYR A 62 -17.30 -6.63 32.80
C TYR A 62 -18.83 -6.78 32.75
N LEU A 63 -19.34 -7.90 32.22
CA LEU A 63 -20.77 -8.22 32.25
C LEU A 63 -21.31 -8.32 33.70
N PHE A 64 -20.56 -8.98 34.58
CA PHE A 64 -20.87 -9.03 36.02
C PHE A 64 -20.98 -7.62 36.63
N PHE A 65 -20.05 -6.73 36.29
CA PHE A 65 -20.09 -5.34 36.75
C PHE A 65 -21.30 -4.58 36.24
N LEU A 66 -21.67 -4.72 34.96
CA LEU A 66 -22.85 -4.07 34.40
C LEU A 66 -24.13 -4.52 35.12
N ILE A 67 -24.33 -5.84 35.26
CA ILE A 67 -25.51 -6.42 35.92
C ILE A 67 -25.58 -5.96 37.38
N LYS A 68 -24.50 -6.13 38.16
CA LYS A 68 -24.48 -5.71 39.57
C LYS A 68 -24.63 -4.21 39.74
N SER A 69 -24.07 -3.40 38.84
CA SER A 69 -24.19 -1.94 38.90
C SER A 69 -25.62 -1.48 38.66
N ILE A 70 -26.37 -2.14 37.78
CA ILE A 70 -27.80 -1.88 37.55
C ILE A 70 -28.62 -2.30 38.78
N ILE A 71 -28.48 -3.55 39.24
CA ILE A 71 -29.22 -4.10 40.39
C ILE A 71 -29.02 -3.25 41.65
N THR A 72 -27.78 -2.86 41.94
CA THR A 72 -27.42 -2.09 43.14
C THR A 72 -27.54 -0.58 42.96
N LYS A 73 -27.96 -0.11 41.78
CA LYS A 73 -28.00 1.32 41.39
C LYS A 73 -26.65 2.05 41.54
N ASN A 74 -25.54 1.31 41.56
CA ASN A 74 -24.18 1.86 41.71
C ASN A 74 -23.78 2.75 40.52
N TYR A 75 -24.38 2.57 39.34
CA TYR A 75 -24.15 3.41 38.15
C TYR A 75 -24.40 4.91 38.43
N LYS A 76 -25.29 5.25 39.37
CA LYS A 76 -25.62 6.64 39.72
C LYS A 76 -24.41 7.44 40.21
N HIS A 77 -23.42 6.79 40.80
CA HIS A 77 -22.20 7.48 41.28
C HIS A 77 -21.27 7.92 40.15
N TYR A 78 -21.41 7.34 38.94
CA TYR A 78 -20.59 7.65 37.78
C TYR A 78 -21.16 8.79 36.93
N ILE A 79 -22.43 9.15 37.10
CA ILE A 79 -23.10 10.19 36.31
C ILE A 79 -22.75 11.57 36.90
N PRO A 80 -22.03 12.44 36.15
CA PRO A 80 -21.70 13.77 36.62
C PRO A 80 -22.93 14.70 36.57
N LYS A 81 -23.05 15.61 37.54
CA LYS A 81 -24.04 16.70 37.47
C LYS A 81 -23.64 17.67 36.35
N LEU A 82 -24.52 17.97 35.39
CA LEU A 82 -24.18 18.80 34.22
C LEU A 82 -23.96 20.29 34.56
N LYS A 83 -24.70 20.84 35.52
CA LYS A 83 -24.58 22.25 35.91
C LYS A 83 -23.21 22.53 36.54
N GLY A 84 -22.46 23.50 36.00
CA GLY A 84 -21.13 23.88 36.49
C GLY A 84 -20.10 22.75 36.45
N LEU A 85 -20.23 21.81 35.52
CA LEU A 85 -19.34 20.65 35.41
C LEU A 85 -17.92 21.06 35.00
N LEU A 86 -17.78 21.95 34.00
CA LEU A 86 -16.48 22.41 33.50
C LEU A 86 -15.66 23.12 34.58
N ASP A 87 -16.28 23.99 35.39
CA ASP A 87 -15.59 24.67 36.49
C ASP A 87 -15.08 23.68 37.54
N ARG A 88 -15.88 22.66 37.84
CA ARG A 88 -15.52 21.61 38.81
C ARG A 88 -14.42 20.69 38.30
N ILE A 89 -14.43 20.33 37.01
CA ILE A 89 -13.32 19.62 36.36
C ILE A 89 -12.05 20.45 36.45
N TYR A 90 -12.12 21.74 36.11
CA TYR A 90 -10.96 22.63 36.16
C TYR A 90 -10.37 22.73 37.59
N ILE A 91 -11.23 22.87 38.61
CA ILE A 91 -10.80 22.88 40.01
C ILE A 91 -10.08 21.58 40.38
N GLN A 92 -10.63 20.43 39.98
CA GLN A 92 -10.03 19.12 40.26
C GLN A 92 -8.71 18.92 39.50
N LEU A 93 -8.65 19.33 38.23
CA LEU A 93 -7.45 19.22 37.40
C LEU A 93 -6.30 20.07 37.97
N ARG A 94 -6.57 21.32 38.36
CA ARG A 94 -5.57 22.18 39.02
C ARG A 94 -5.05 21.55 40.31
N TYR A 95 -5.94 20.94 41.08
CA TYR A 95 -5.54 20.26 42.30
C TYR A 95 -4.55 19.14 41.99
N TYR A 96 -4.85 18.24 41.05
CA TYR A 96 -3.95 17.16 40.67
C TYR A 96 -2.61 17.64 40.08
N LEU A 97 -2.62 18.74 39.31
CA LEU A 97 -1.41 19.25 38.67
C LEU A 97 -0.51 20.10 39.59
N LEU A 98 -1.09 20.81 40.56
CA LEU A 98 -0.38 21.80 41.37
C LEU A 98 -0.76 21.75 42.86
N GLY A 99 -2.05 21.63 43.18
CA GLY A 99 -2.54 21.70 44.56
C GLY A 99 -2.01 20.60 45.48
N ILE A 100 -1.82 19.38 44.96
CA ILE A 100 -1.24 18.25 45.70
C ILE A 100 0.17 18.56 46.19
N PHE A 101 1.01 19.17 45.35
CA PHE A 101 2.40 19.47 45.68
C PHE A 101 2.55 20.60 46.70
N ILE A 102 1.52 21.43 46.87
CA ILE A 102 1.50 22.57 47.80
C ILE A 102 0.69 22.23 49.07
N GLY A 103 0.20 20.99 49.20
CA GLY A 103 -0.54 20.52 50.38
C GLY A 103 -1.93 21.12 50.52
N GLU A 104 -2.58 21.55 49.43
CA GLU A 104 -3.97 22.01 49.48
C GLU A 104 -4.91 20.85 49.89
N PRO A 105 -6.04 21.13 50.58
CA PRO A 105 -7.04 20.11 50.84
C PRO A 105 -7.76 19.68 49.55
N HIS A 106 -8.14 18.40 49.47
CA HIS A 106 -8.83 17.86 48.29
C HIS A 106 -10.17 18.60 48.04
N PRO A 107 -10.42 19.12 46.83
CA PRO A 107 -11.51 20.07 46.59
C PRO A 107 -12.92 19.47 46.64
N PHE A 108 -13.05 18.15 46.56
CA PHE A 108 -14.32 17.44 46.68
C PHE A 108 -14.17 16.28 47.66
N GLU A 109 -14.95 16.31 48.74
CA GLU A 109 -14.95 15.23 49.73
C GLU A 109 -15.77 14.03 49.26
N THR A 110 -15.34 12.83 49.66
CA THR A 110 -16.03 11.58 49.36
C THR A 110 -17.06 11.29 50.45
N ASN A 111 -18.32 11.11 50.08
CA ASN A 111 -19.38 10.70 50.99
C ASN A 111 -20.19 9.53 50.35
N PRO A 112 -21.07 8.85 51.11
CA PRO A 112 -21.84 7.72 50.58
C PRO A 112 -22.67 8.04 49.33
N GLN A 113 -23.07 9.30 49.14
CA GLN A 113 -23.86 9.77 48.00
C GLN A 113 -22.97 10.13 46.79
N GLN A 114 -21.74 10.58 47.03
CA GLN A 114 -20.78 11.02 46.03
C GLN A 114 -19.40 10.39 46.29
N LYS A 115 -19.18 9.22 45.67
CA LYS A 115 -17.94 8.43 45.81
C LYS A 115 -16.76 8.98 45.02
N PHE A 116 -17.05 9.67 43.91
CA PHE A 116 -16.05 10.11 42.94
C PHE A 116 -16.06 11.63 42.77
N ASN A 117 -14.87 12.17 42.53
CA ASN A 117 -14.75 13.57 42.12
C ASN A 117 -15.20 13.75 40.65
N PRO A 118 -15.50 14.98 40.20
CA PRO A 118 -16.03 15.22 38.86
C PRO A 118 -15.12 14.76 37.71
N LEU A 119 -13.80 14.80 37.90
CA LEU A 119 -12.84 14.29 36.90
C LEU A 119 -12.89 12.76 36.85
N GLN A 120 -12.84 12.10 38.00
CA GLN A 120 -12.97 10.64 38.13
C GLN A 120 -14.30 10.13 37.55
N GLN A 121 -15.42 10.83 37.78
CA GLN A 121 -16.73 10.47 37.20
C GLN A 121 -16.68 10.41 35.68
N ILE A 122 -16.14 11.46 35.04
CA ILE A 122 -16.01 11.51 33.58
C ILE A 122 -15.02 10.48 33.09
N THR A 123 -13.84 10.38 33.72
CA THR A 123 -12.83 9.39 33.34
C THR A 123 -13.39 7.98 33.41
N TYR A 124 -14.04 7.59 34.51
CA TYR A 124 -14.62 6.27 34.64
C TYR A 124 -15.81 6.05 33.69
N LEU A 125 -16.59 7.08 33.37
CA LEU A 125 -17.65 6.99 32.37
C LEU A 125 -17.07 6.69 30.98
N PHE A 126 -15.99 7.37 30.57
CA PHE A 126 -15.33 7.07 29.28
C PHE A 126 -14.61 5.73 29.29
N ILE A 127 -13.85 5.42 30.35
CA ILE A 127 -13.10 4.17 30.44
C ILE A 127 -14.07 3.00 30.48
N MET A 128 -14.99 2.97 31.44
CA MET A 128 -15.91 1.83 31.60
C MET A 128 -17.04 1.83 30.59
N GLY A 129 -17.51 2.99 30.12
CA GLY A 129 -18.65 3.10 29.21
C GLY A 129 -18.28 3.07 27.72
N PHE A 130 -17.03 3.35 27.35
CA PHE A 130 -16.58 3.40 25.95
C PHE A 130 -15.34 2.53 25.69
N PHE A 131 -14.21 2.79 26.35
CA PHE A 131 -12.96 2.11 26.01
C PHE A 131 -12.91 0.63 26.41
N VAL A 132 -13.47 0.24 27.56
CA VAL A 132 -13.56 -1.16 27.99
C VAL A 132 -14.49 -1.97 27.05
N PRO A 133 -15.68 -1.50 26.68
CA PRO A 133 -16.46 -2.12 25.60
C PRO A 133 -15.70 -2.21 24.29
N LEU A 134 -15.00 -1.16 23.88
CA LEU A 134 -14.27 -1.11 22.62
C LEU A 134 -13.13 -2.14 22.57
N ILE A 135 -12.33 -2.28 23.65
CA ILE A 135 -11.26 -3.30 23.71
C ILE A 135 -11.83 -4.72 23.72
N ILE A 136 -12.97 -4.93 24.38
CA ILE A 136 -13.66 -6.22 24.38
C ILE A 136 -14.15 -6.56 22.97
N ILE A 137 -14.90 -5.66 22.32
CA ILE A 137 -15.46 -5.90 20.98
C ILE A 137 -14.34 -6.17 19.97
N THR A 138 -13.30 -5.32 19.95
CA THR A 138 -12.16 -5.50 19.05
C THR A 138 -11.38 -6.79 19.37
N GLY A 139 -11.24 -7.16 20.64
CA GLY A 139 -10.59 -8.41 21.05
C GLY A 139 -11.35 -9.66 20.59
N TRP A 140 -12.69 -9.67 20.70
CA TRP A 140 -13.52 -10.77 20.19
C TRP A 140 -13.43 -10.89 18.66
N LEU A 141 -13.44 -9.77 17.93
CA LEU A 141 -13.29 -9.77 16.47
C LEU A 141 -11.90 -10.28 16.02
N LEU A 142 -10.85 -10.04 16.81
CA LEU A 142 -9.51 -10.58 16.53
C LEU A 142 -9.38 -12.07 16.89
N MET A 143 -10.12 -12.53 17.89
CA MET A 143 -10.16 -13.95 18.28
C MET A 143 -10.98 -14.81 17.31
N PHE A 144 -12.00 -14.22 16.68
CA PHE A 144 -12.85 -14.85 15.65
C PHE A 144 -12.82 -14.02 14.37
N PRO A 145 -11.72 -14.07 13.61
CA PRO A 145 -11.56 -13.26 12.42
C PRO A 145 -12.60 -13.55 11.34
N GLU A 146 -13.27 -14.72 11.36
CA GLU A 146 -14.37 -15.01 10.42
C GLU A 146 -15.62 -14.15 10.65
N LEU A 147 -15.75 -13.52 11.82
CA LEU A 147 -16.84 -12.58 12.13
C LEU A 147 -16.54 -11.15 11.68
N ALA A 148 -15.28 -10.86 11.33
CA ALA A 148 -14.91 -9.57 10.78
C ALA A 148 -15.37 -9.50 9.30
N PRO A 149 -15.89 -8.36 8.82
CA PRO A 149 -16.23 -8.19 7.41
C PRO A 149 -14.98 -8.39 6.55
N ASP A 150 -15.06 -9.03 5.38
CA ASP A 150 -13.86 -9.28 4.55
C ASP A 150 -13.08 -7.98 4.23
N GLU A 151 -13.81 -6.88 3.99
CA GLU A 151 -13.28 -5.55 3.75
C GLU A 151 -14.02 -4.50 4.60
N PHE A 152 -13.28 -3.51 5.12
CA PHE A 152 -13.82 -2.34 5.80
C PHE A 152 -13.13 -1.08 5.28
N LEU A 153 -13.87 -0.20 4.60
CA LEU A 153 -13.34 1.02 3.94
C LEU A 153 -12.18 0.72 2.94
N GLY A 154 -12.23 -0.42 2.25
CA GLY A 154 -11.18 -0.86 1.31
C GLY A 154 -9.94 -1.47 1.98
N LEU A 155 -9.95 -1.61 3.31
CA LEU A 155 -8.91 -2.27 4.10
C LEU A 155 -9.35 -3.72 4.41
N GLY A 156 -8.41 -4.66 4.52
CA GLY A 156 -8.73 -6.01 5.00
C GLY A 156 -9.36 -5.95 6.40
N GLY A 157 -10.52 -6.56 6.59
CA GLY A 157 -11.39 -6.33 7.76
C GLY A 157 -10.78 -6.51 9.14
N VAL A 158 -9.81 -7.42 9.26
CA VAL A 158 -9.11 -7.70 10.52
C VAL A 158 -8.22 -6.54 10.95
N TRP A 159 -7.67 -5.79 9.99
CA TRP A 159 -6.66 -4.77 10.27
C TRP A 159 -7.19 -3.55 11.03
N PRO A 160 -8.33 -2.92 10.66
CA PRO A 160 -8.92 -1.85 11.46
C PRO A 160 -9.20 -2.29 12.90
N MET A 161 -9.61 -3.55 13.11
CA MET A 161 -9.85 -4.09 14.45
C MET A 161 -8.56 -4.23 15.25
N ALA A 162 -7.48 -4.73 14.63
CA ALA A 162 -6.16 -4.82 15.24
C ALA A 162 -5.65 -3.45 15.69
N LEU A 163 -5.74 -2.45 14.80
CA LEU A 163 -5.34 -1.09 15.11
C LEU A 163 -6.15 -0.49 16.26
N LEU A 164 -7.48 -0.59 16.20
CA LEU A 164 -8.35 -0.08 17.26
C LEU A 164 -8.07 -0.77 18.59
N HIS A 165 -7.80 -2.08 18.57
CA HIS A 165 -7.43 -2.85 19.75
C HIS A 165 -6.12 -2.34 20.36
N THR A 166 -5.08 -2.17 19.55
CA THR A 166 -3.77 -1.68 20.01
C THR A 166 -3.85 -0.25 20.55
N ILE A 167 -4.52 0.67 19.84
CA ILE A 167 -4.71 2.07 20.31
C ILE A 167 -5.49 2.10 21.62
N THR A 168 -6.59 1.33 21.70
CA THR A 168 -7.42 1.27 22.91
C THR A 168 -6.63 0.66 24.07
N GLY A 169 -5.88 -0.42 23.82
CA GLY A 169 -5.02 -1.07 24.80
C GLY A 169 -3.96 -0.10 25.36
N PHE A 170 -3.36 0.71 24.49
CA PHE A 170 -2.42 1.75 24.90
C PHE A 170 -3.06 2.82 25.80
N ILE A 171 -4.24 3.34 25.41
CA ILE A 171 -5.00 4.31 26.21
C ILE A 171 -5.36 3.74 27.59
N LEU A 172 -5.83 2.50 27.63
CA LEU A 172 -6.17 1.80 28.88
C LEU A 172 -4.93 1.51 29.73
N SER A 173 -3.78 1.26 29.11
CA SER A 173 -2.50 1.12 29.81
C SER A 173 -2.08 2.42 30.50
N ILE A 174 -2.12 3.55 29.78
CA ILE A 174 -1.86 4.88 30.38
C ILE A 174 -2.82 5.12 31.56
N PHE A 175 -4.12 4.84 31.36
CA PHE A 175 -5.10 4.97 32.42
C PHE A 175 -4.74 4.12 33.64
N MET A 176 -4.31 2.87 33.45
CA MET A 176 -3.89 1.98 34.55
C MET A 176 -2.72 2.57 35.34
N PHE A 177 -1.67 3.05 34.67
CA PHE A 177 -0.52 3.69 35.32
C PHE A 177 -0.91 4.95 36.10
N VAL A 178 -1.68 5.85 35.46
CA VAL A 178 -2.17 7.08 36.10
C VAL A 178 -3.10 6.75 37.27
N HIS A 179 -3.95 5.75 37.14
CA HIS A 179 -4.88 5.32 38.19
C HIS A 179 -4.15 4.80 39.43
N ILE A 180 -3.12 3.96 39.25
CA ILE A 180 -2.27 3.48 40.34
C ILE A 180 -1.54 4.66 40.99
N TYR A 181 -0.97 5.57 40.19
CA TYR A 181 -0.32 6.76 40.75
C TYR A 181 -1.28 7.61 41.60
N LEU A 182 -2.48 7.91 41.10
CA LEU A 182 -3.50 8.67 41.84
C LEU A 182 -4.02 7.92 43.09
N GLY A 183 -3.91 6.60 43.13
CA GLY A 183 -4.17 5.80 44.34
C GLY A 183 -3.21 6.12 45.50
N THR A 184 -2.04 6.70 45.22
CA THR A 184 -1.06 7.08 46.24
C THR A 184 -1.31 8.46 46.85
N THR A 185 -2.22 9.27 46.29
CA THR A 185 -2.44 10.66 46.70
C THR A 185 -3.44 10.82 47.85
N GLY A 186 -3.58 9.80 48.69
CA GLY A 186 -4.35 9.88 49.94
C GLY A 186 -3.60 10.66 51.03
N SER A 187 -4.18 10.79 52.22
CA SER A 187 -3.45 11.38 53.37
C SER A 187 -2.21 10.56 53.76
N THR A 188 -2.23 9.26 53.44
CA THR A 188 -1.05 8.40 53.42
C THR A 188 -1.02 7.60 52.12
N LEU A 189 0.17 7.15 51.71
CA LEU A 189 0.39 6.38 50.47
C LEU A 189 -0.51 5.14 50.33
N THR A 190 -0.98 4.58 51.46
CA THR A 190 -1.77 3.34 51.49
C THR A 190 -3.25 3.55 51.83
N GLU A 191 -3.69 4.76 52.18
CA GLU A 191 -5.05 5.00 52.68
C GLU A 191 -6.12 4.60 51.66
N LEU A 192 -5.99 5.08 50.42
CA LEU A 192 -6.96 4.82 49.35
C LEU A 192 -6.98 3.33 48.98
N TYR A 193 -5.81 2.69 48.92
CA TYR A 193 -5.70 1.24 48.72
C TYR A 193 -6.35 0.43 49.83
N LYS A 194 -6.10 0.79 51.10
CA LYS A 194 -6.75 0.18 52.27
C LYS A 194 -8.27 0.35 52.23
N SER A 195 -8.76 1.49 51.74
CA SER A 195 -10.20 1.71 51.57
C SER A 195 -10.79 0.75 50.53
N MET A 196 -10.07 0.46 49.44
CA MET A 196 -10.52 -0.48 48.42
C MET A 196 -10.37 -1.95 48.83
N LEU A 197 -9.41 -2.27 49.71
CA LEU A 197 -9.26 -3.61 50.29
C LEU A 197 -10.32 -3.89 51.35
N THR A 198 -10.55 -2.97 52.28
CA THR A 198 -11.44 -3.18 53.44
C THR A 198 -12.90 -2.77 53.18
N GLY A 199 -13.13 -1.85 52.25
CA GLY A 199 -14.44 -1.24 51.98
C GLY A 199 -14.76 -0.01 52.84
N TRP A 200 -13.89 0.32 53.79
CA TRP A 200 -14.09 1.38 54.78
C TRP A 200 -13.08 2.51 54.58
N LYS A 201 -13.56 3.75 54.59
CA LYS A 201 -12.70 4.95 54.63
C LYS A 201 -12.72 5.56 56.03
N LEU A 202 -11.55 5.91 56.54
CA LEU A 202 -11.42 6.65 57.80
C LEU A 202 -11.70 8.13 57.51
N SER A 203 -12.74 8.67 58.14
CA SER A 203 -13.06 10.09 58.13
C SER A 203 -12.64 10.69 59.47
N PHE A 204 -11.87 11.76 59.44
CA PHE A 204 -11.74 12.67 60.58
C PHE A 204 -13.08 13.47 60.64
N GLU A 205 -13.86 13.45 61.74
CA GLU A 205 -15.20 14.09 61.86
C GLU A 205 -15.09 15.61 62.06
N GLU A 206 -16.04 16.51 61.73
CA GLU A 206 -17.51 16.48 61.52
C GLU A 206 -17.97 17.09 60.16
N PRO A 207 -19.22 16.84 59.69
CA PRO A 207 -19.79 17.46 58.49
C PRO A 207 -20.18 18.91 58.76
N SER A 208 -19.20 19.79 58.83
CA SER A 208 -19.52 21.21 58.71
C SER A 208 -19.98 21.45 57.26
N GLN A 209 -21.20 21.94 57.08
CA GLN A 209 -21.59 22.63 55.85
C GLN A 209 -20.82 23.94 55.69
N VAL A 210 -19.50 23.90 55.85
CA VAL A 210 -18.64 25.00 55.45
C VAL A 210 -18.33 24.73 53.99
N TYR A 211 -19.26 25.19 53.15
CA TYR A 211 -18.80 25.91 51.97
C TYR A 211 -17.81 26.93 52.52
N ILE A 212 -16.50 26.65 52.45
CA ILE A 212 -15.49 27.66 52.71
C ILE A 212 -15.77 28.68 51.61
N LYS A 213 -16.60 29.69 51.94
CA LYS A 213 -16.70 30.91 51.18
C LYS A 213 -15.25 31.35 51.10
N PRO A 214 -14.62 31.32 49.91
CA PRO A 214 -13.18 31.49 49.82
C PRO A 214 -12.84 32.78 50.57
N LYS A 215 -12.03 32.66 51.63
CA LYS A 215 -11.34 33.81 52.24
C LYS A 215 -10.84 34.63 51.05
N LYS A 216 -11.30 35.88 50.94
CA LYS A 216 -11.16 36.83 49.82
C LYS A 216 -10.40 36.23 48.63
N PRO A 217 -11.05 36.01 47.46
CA PRO A 217 -10.52 35.15 46.41
C PRO A 217 -9.05 35.44 46.23
N TYR A 218 -8.18 34.49 46.62
CA TYR A 218 -6.79 34.52 46.21
C TYR A 218 -6.89 34.61 44.69
N ARG A 219 -6.62 35.80 44.15
CA ARG A 219 -6.92 36.16 42.76
C ARG A 219 -5.97 35.31 41.94
N LYS A 220 -6.42 34.08 41.60
CA LYS A 220 -5.61 33.02 40.99
C LYS A 220 -4.85 33.66 39.84
N ARG A 221 -3.52 33.70 39.93
CA ARG A 221 -2.69 34.12 38.80
C ARG A 221 -2.90 33.05 37.73
N LYS A 222 -3.80 33.32 36.77
CA LYS A 222 -3.97 32.50 35.58
C LYS A 222 -2.61 32.47 34.86
N LEU A 223 -2.16 31.26 34.51
CA LEU A 223 -0.84 31.02 33.92
C LEU A 223 -0.78 31.61 32.50
N LEU A 224 -1.87 31.45 31.74
CA LEU A 224 -2.05 31.97 30.40
C LEU A 224 -2.99 33.21 30.39
N PRO A 225 -3.03 33.98 29.29
CA PRO A 225 -4.05 35.00 29.08
C PRO A 225 -5.47 34.44 29.20
N VAL A 226 -6.41 35.27 29.67
CA VAL A 226 -7.82 34.88 29.90
C VAL A 226 -8.47 34.28 28.66
N VAL A 227 -8.03 34.72 27.49
CA VAL A 227 -8.50 34.33 26.17
C VAL A 227 -8.44 32.82 25.92
N PHE A 228 -7.47 32.11 26.50
CA PHE A 228 -7.31 30.66 26.32
C PHE A 228 -8.19 29.82 27.25
N TYR A 229 -8.88 30.43 28.22
CA TYR A 229 -9.72 29.72 29.19
C TYR A 229 -11.17 29.62 28.71
N ASN A 230 -11.37 28.95 27.58
CA ASN A 230 -12.69 28.65 27.04
C ASN A 230 -12.81 27.17 26.63
N PRO A 231 -14.04 26.60 26.59
CA PRO A 231 -14.25 25.17 26.31
C PRO A 231 -13.72 24.74 24.93
N THR A 232 -13.79 25.61 23.93
CA THR A 232 -13.34 25.32 22.56
C THR A 232 -11.82 25.18 22.49
N THR A 233 -11.09 26.06 23.19
CA THR A 233 -9.63 25.98 23.31
C THR A 233 -9.20 24.74 24.08
N LEU A 234 -9.92 24.40 25.16
CA LEU A 234 -9.65 23.19 25.93
C LEU A 234 -9.86 21.92 25.08
N ALA A 235 -10.96 21.86 24.32
CA ALA A 235 -11.25 20.73 23.43
C ALA A 235 -10.16 20.59 22.35
N GLY A 236 -9.76 21.69 21.70
CA GLY A 236 -8.69 21.69 20.71
C GLY A 236 -7.34 21.23 21.27
N ALA A 237 -6.99 21.68 22.47
CA ALA A 237 -5.76 21.26 23.15
C ALA A 237 -5.78 19.77 23.49
N ILE A 238 -6.90 19.24 23.98
CA ILE A 238 -7.07 17.81 24.29
C ILE A 238 -6.90 16.98 23.02
N VAL A 239 -7.59 17.34 21.92
CA VAL A 239 -7.49 16.62 20.64
C VAL A 239 -6.04 16.62 20.14
N SER A 240 -5.37 17.78 20.16
CA SER A 240 -4.00 17.91 19.64
C SER A 240 -3.01 17.06 20.44
N ILE A 241 -3.04 17.16 21.77
CA ILE A 241 -2.13 16.42 22.65
C ILE A 241 -2.39 14.92 22.52
N PHE A 242 -3.65 14.51 22.51
CA PHE A 242 -4.02 13.10 22.45
C PHE A 242 -3.60 12.48 21.12
N SER A 243 -3.89 13.12 19.99
CA SER A 243 -3.44 12.68 18.67
C SER A 243 -1.91 12.63 18.58
N PHE A 244 -1.20 13.61 19.14
CA PHE A 244 0.26 13.62 19.15
C PHE A 244 0.85 12.46 19.96
N VAL A 245 0.30 12.15 21.14
CA VAL A 245 0.74 11.02 21.94
C VAL A 245 0.49 9.68 21.23
N ILE A 246 -0.64 9.54 20.52
CA ILE A 246 -0.90 8.35 19.70
C ILE A 246 0.11 8.25 18.55
N ILE A 247 0.44 9.35 17.86
CA ILE A 247 1.45 9.36 16.79
C ILE A 247 2.79 8.86 17.33
N LEU A 248 3.26 9.40 18.46
CA LEU A 248 4.53 8.96 19.07
C LEU A 248 4.51 7.47 19.41
N PHE A 249 3.39 6.97 19.94
CA PHE A 249 3.24 5.56 20.23
C PHE A 249 3.27 4.69 18.97
N LEU A 250 2.56 5.06 17.91
CA LEU A 250 2.56 4.29 16.66
C LEU A 250 3.92 4.31 15.96
N ILE A 251 4.66 5.43 16.03
CA ILE A 251 6.05 5.50 15.55
C ILE A 251 6.92 4.50 16.32
N ILE A 252 6.76 4.41 17.64
CA ILE A 252 7.49 3.42 18.45
C ILE A 252 7.11 2.00 18.01
N VAL A 253 5.82 1.70 17.85
CA VAL A 253 5.37 0.38 17.38
C VAL A 253 5.98 0.04 16.02
N GLU A 254 6.02 0.99 15.09
CA GLU A 254 6.61 0.81 13.76
C GLU A 254 8.12 0.57 13.81
N LEU A 255 8.86 1.28 14.67
CA LEU A 255 10.31 1.13 14.84
C LEU A 255 10.73 -0.25 15.35
N PHE A 256 9.87 -0.92 16.10
CA PHE A 256 10.12 -2.26 16.66
C PHE A 256 9.40 -3.37 15.88
N SER A 257 8.76 -3.06 14.74
CA SER A 257 8.05 -4.04 13.92
C SER A 257 8.92 -4.52 12.76
N ASP A 258 9.11 -5.83 12.63
CA ASP A 258 9.90 -6.42 11.53
C ASP A 258 9.18 -6.35 10.16
N ASN A 259 7.84 -6.30 10.16
CA ASN A 259 7.02 -6.23 8.95
C ASN A 259 5.85 -5.27 9.17
N PRO A 260 6.06 -3.95 9.10
CA PRO A 260 5.02 -2.98 9.33
C PRO A 260 3.94 -3.12 8.24
N ASN A 261 2.69 -3.21 8.67
CA ASN A 261 1.57 -3.22 7.75
C ASN A 261 1.59 -1.92 6.92
N PRO A 262 1.41 -1.98 5.58
CA PRO A 262 1.43 -0.81 4.72
C PRO A 262 0.55 0.33 5.26
N TYR A 263 -0.66 0.05 5.73
CA TYR A 263 -1.62 1.08 6.13
C TYR A 263 -1.26 1.81 7.44
N LEU A 264 -0.33 1.29 8.25
CA LEU A 264 0.11 1.94 9.49
C LEU A 264 0.72 3.32 9.19
N GLY A 265 1.57 3.41 8.16
CA GLY A 265 2.18 4.66 7.74
C GLY A 265 1.16 5.73 7.33
N ILE A 266 0.06 5.34 6.67
CA ILE A 266 -1.04 6.26 6.32
C ILE A 266 -1.67 6.84 7.58
N ILE A 267 -1.94 6.02 8.60
CA ILE A 267 -2.59 6.50 9.81
C ILE A 267 -1.66 7.37 10.65
N THR A 268 -0.42 6.93 10.83
CA THR A 268 0.58 7.61 11.65
C THR A 268 1.01 8.94 11.02
N PHE A 269 1.28 8.98 9.72
CA PHE A 269 1.88 10.14 9.05
C PHE A 269 0.90 11.01 8.27
N ILE A 270 -0.34 10.55 8.02
CA ILE A 270 -1.35 11.34 7.28
C ILE A 270 -2.58 11.59 8.16
N VAL A 271 -3.26 10.55 8.63
CA VAL A 271 -4.56 10.70 9.33
C VAL A 271 -4.40 11.41 10.67
N LEU A 272 -3.57 10.90 11.58
CA LEU A 272 -3.45 11.48 12.93
C LEU A 272 -2.91 12.93 12.93
N PRO A 273 -1.93 13.33 12.09
CA PRO A 273 -1.51 14.71 11.98
C PRO A 273 -2.64 15.67 11.59
N THR A 274 -3.63 15.25 10.78
CA THR A 274 -4.79 16.11 10.46
C THR A 274 -5.61 16.44 11.71
N PHE A 275 -5.74 15.51 12.65
CA PHE A 275 -6.40 15.77 13.94
C PHE A 275 -5.61 16.72 14.84
N VAL A 276 -4.27 16.64 14.82
CA VAL A 276 -3.40 17.60 15.51
C VAL A 276 -3.64 19.01 14.94
N ILE A 277 -3.59 19.16 13.62
CA ILE A 277 -3.82 20.45 12.94
C ILE A 277 -5.23 20.98 13.24
N PHE A 278 -6.26 20.13 13.16
CA PHE A 278 -7.63 20.49 13.49
C PHE A 278 -7.77 20.95 14.94
N GLY A 279 -7.15 20.25 15.89
CA GLY A 279 -7.13 20.64 17.30
C GLY A 279 -6.45 22.00 17.53
N LEU A 280 -5.36 22.29 16.83
CA LEU A 280 -4.68 23.59 16.89
C LEU A 280 -5.54 24.71 16.29
N ILE A 281 -6.24 24.44 15.19
CA ILE A 281 -7.22 25.39 14.61
C ILE A 281 -8.32 25.70 15.63
N LEU A 282 -8.82 24.69 16.36
CA LEU A 282 -9.81 24.90 17.43
C LEU A 282 -9.26 25.74 18.60
N VAL A 283 -7.98 25.59 18.96
CA VAL A 283 -7.31 26.44 19.95
C VAL A 283 -7.29 27.89 19.51
N ILE A 284 -6.87 28.16 18.27
CA ILE A 284 -6.83 29.52 17.71
C ILE A 284 -8.23 30.11 17.61
N PHE A 285 -9.18 29.36 17.05
CA PHE A 285 -10.57 29.78 16.90
C PHE A 285 -11.23 30.07 18.25
N GLY A 286 -11.02 29.21 19.25
CA GLY A 286 -11.52 29.40 20.61
C GLY A 286 -10.97 30.68 21.24
N ALA A 287 -9.67 30.93 21.10
CA ALA A 287 -9.04 32.16 21.57
C ALA A 287 -9.60 33.41 20.84
N LEU A 288 -9.72 33.40 19.51
CA LEU A 288 -10.27 34.53 18.76
C LEU A 288 -11.72 34.83 19.14
N LYS A 289 -12.55 33.78 19.30
CA LYS A 289 -13.94 33.90 19.72
C LYS A 289 -14.05 34.48 21.13
N GLU A 290 -13.24 33.99 22.06
CA GLU A 290 -13.23 34.48 23.44
C GLU A 290 -12.71 35.92 23.52
N ASN A 291 -11.71 36.29 22.72
CA ASN A 291 -11.23 37.66 22.62
C ASN A 291 -12.34 38.61 22.15
N ARG A 292 -13.07 38.23 21.09
CA ARG A 292 -14.22 39.01 20.60
C ARG A 292 -15.31 39.17 21.67
N ARG A 293 -15.60 38.10 22.42
CA ARG A 293 -16.56 38.14 23.54
C ARG A 293 -16.13 39.11 24.63
N LEU A 294 -14.87 39.06 25.05
CA LEU A 294 -14.32 39.95 26.07
C LEU A 294 -14.34 41.41 25.59
N LEU A 295 -13.93 41.67 24.34
CA LEU A 295 -13.97 42.99 23.72
C LEU A 295 -15.40 43.55 23.57
N SER A 296 -16.41 42.70 23.38
CA SER A 296 -17.81 43.15 23.33
C SER A 296 -18.44 43.42 24.70
N ALA A 297 -17.86 42.89 25.78
CA ALA A 297 -18.40 43.02 27.14
C ALA A 297 -17.85 44.23 27.90
N THR A 298 -16.67 44.73 27.52
CA THR A 298 -16.07 45.96 28.02
C THR A 298 -16.12 47.01 26.92
N ASP A 299 -16.93 48.05 27.11
CA ASP A 299 -17.28 49.09 26.13
C ASP A 299 -16.12 50.07 25.82
N THR A 300 -14.91 49.55 25.58
CA THR A 300 -13.69 50.31 25.29
C THR A 300 -13.13 49.90 23.94
N LYS A 301 -12.84 50.92 23.12
CA LYS A 301 -12.25 50.91 21.77
C LYS A 301 -11.49 49.62 21.41
N ARG A 302 -11.86 49.01 20.28
CA ARG A 302 -11.24 47.83 19.67
C ARG A 302 -9.70 47.92 19.68
N GLN A 303 -9.05 47.29 20.65
CA GLN A 303 -7.60 47.07 20.61
C GLN A 303 -7.35 45.58 20.34
N LEU A 304 -6.47 45.32 19.38
CA LEU A 304 -5.92 43.98 19.11
C LEU A 304 -5.22 43.46 20.39
N PRO A 305 -5.06 42.14 20.56
CA PRO A 305 -4.33 41.59 21.70
C PRO A 305 -2.91 42.18 21.77
N VAL A 306 -2.57 42.82 22.90
CA VAL A 306 -1.26 43.43 23.13
C VAL A 306 -0.32 42.43 23.80
N ILE A 307 0.80 42.10 23.16
CA ILE A 307 1.86 41.28 23.74
C ILE A 307 2.81 42.19 24.54
N ASP A 308 2.52 42.34 25.83
CA ASP A 308 3.41 43.02 26.77
C ASP A 308 4.42 42.05 27.42
N LEU A 309 5.67 42.02 26.94
CA LEU A 309 6.73 41.16 27.48
C LEU A 309 7.23 41.59 28.86
N ASN A 310 6.81 42.73 29.42
CA ASN A 310 7.07 43.07 30.81
C ASN A 310 6.09 42.38 31.77
N ASN A 311 5.01 41.80 31.24
CA ASN A 311 4.05 41.03 32.00
C ASN A 311 4.48 39.56 32.09
N PRO A 312 4.68 38.99 33.30
CA PRO A 312 5.14 37.60 33.45
C PRO A 312 4.18 36.56 32.85
N ARG A 313 2.89 36.87 32.70
CA ARG A 313 1.93 35.96 32.03
C ARG A 313 2.15 35.89 30.53
N HIS A 314 2.48 37.02 29.92
CA HIS A 314 2.81 37.06 28.50
C HIS A 314 4.19 36.44 28.27
N GLN A 315 5.16 36.64 29.16
CA GLN A 315 6.44 35.94 29.10
C GLN A 315 6.26 34.41 29.14
N ILE A 316 5.50 33.88 30.11
CA ILE A 316 5.23 32.44 30.21
C ILE A 316 4.45 31.94 28.99
N ALA A 317 3.42 32.66 28.55
CA ALA A 317 2.67 32.30 27.36
C ALA A 317 3.58 32.28 26.12
N THR A 318 4.40 33.32 25.91
CA THR A 318 5.36 33.38 24.81
C THR A 318 6.37 32.24 24.88
N ILE A 319 6.91 31.91 26.05
CA ILE A 319 7.84 30.77 26.20
C ILE A 319 7.13 29.45 25.83
N ILE A 320 5.94 29.20 26.35
CA ILE A 320 5.17 27.98 26.05
C ILE A 320 4.84 27.93 24.55
N PHE A 321 4.32 29.02 23.97
CA PHE A 321 4.00 29.09 22.55
C PHE A 321 5.24 28.92 21.66
N SER A 322 6.38 29.50 22.03
CA SER A 322 7.63 29.37 21.28
C SER A 322 8.18 27.95 21.37
N ILE A 323 8.24 27.34 22.56
CA ILE A 323 8.73 25.95 22.73
C ILE A 323 7.77 24.97 22.05
N SER A 324 6.46 25.08 22.29
CA SER A 324 5.47 24.22 21.64
C SER A 324 5.45 24.43 20.13
N GLY A 325 5.63 25.67 19.65
CA GLY A 325 5.73 25.99 18.23
C GLY A 325 6.98 25.38 17.60
N LEU A 326 8.13 25.49 18.25
CA LEU A 326 9.38 24.87 17.80
C LEU A 326 9.26 23.34 17.73
N LEU A 327 8.76 22.71 18.79
CA LEU A 327 8.52 21.27 18.83
C LEU A 327 7.53 20.87 17.73
N LEU A 328 6.42 21.60 17.58
CA LEU A 328 5.45 21.35 16.53
C LEU A 328 6.08 21.43 15.14
N ILE A 329 6.92 22.45 14.86
CA ILE A 329 7.62 22.59 13.58
C ILE A 329 8.55 21.40 13.35
N ILE A 330 9.34 21.00 14.34
CA ILE A 330 10.25 19.84 14.24
C ILE A 330 9.46 18.57 13.94
N PHE A 331 8.45 18.26 14.74
CA PHE A 331 7.66 17.03 14.58
C PHE A 331 6.80 17.05 13.31
N THR A 332 6.25 18.20 12.91
CA THR A 332 5.49 18.32 11.66
C THR A 332 6.40 18.21 10.47
N SER A 333 7.61 18.78 10.51
CA SER A 333 8.60 18.64 9.43
C SER A 333 9.04 17.18 9.30
N PHE A 334 9.36 16.52 10.41
CA PHE A 334 9.68 15.09 10.43
C PHE A 334 8.52 14.24 9.93
N GLY A 335 7.31 14.48 10.43
CA GLY A 335 6.10 13.75 10.02
C GLY A 335 5.76 13.95 8.55
N THR A 336 5.93 15.17 8.03
CA THR A 336 5.72 15.48 6.59
C THR A 336 6.78 14.81 5.73
N TYR A 337 8.04 14.79 6.17
CA TYR A 337 9.11 14.05 5.49
C TYR A 337 8.81 12.55 5.46
N LYS A 338 8.35 11.97 6.58
CA LYS A 338 7.94 10.56 6.64
C LYS A 338 6.71 10.25 5.80
N ALA A 339 5.71 11.12 5.79
CA ALA A 339 4.55 11.00 4.90
C ALA A 339 4.98 11.05 3.43
N TYR A 340 5.90 11.95 3.09
CA TYR A 340 6.49 12.04 1.76
C TYR A 340 7.21 10.74 1.38
N GLU A 341 8.18 10.31 2.19
CA GLU A 341 8.97 9.10 1.97
C GLU A 341 8.09 7.86 1.83
N TYR A 342 7.08 7.74 2.69
CA TYR A 342 6.13 6.63 2.66
C TYR A 342 5.25 6.66 1.40
N THR A 343 4.65 7.80 1.04
CA THR A 343 3.79 7.89 -0.15
C THR A 343 4.54 7.80 -1.48
N ASP A 344 5.88 7.86 -1.45
CA ASP A 344 6.76 7.64 -2.59
C ASP A 344 7.44 6.25 -2.57
N SER A 345 7.08 5.40 -1.61
CA SER A 345 7.62 4.05 -1.49
C SER A 345 6.95 3.06 -2.45
N ASP A 346 7.68 2.00 -2.79
CA ASP A 346 7.15 0.87 -3.58
C ASP A 346 6.02 0.16 -2.83
N GLN A 347 6.11 0.09 -1.50
CA GLN A 347 5.07 -0.48 -0.64
C GLN A 347 3.76 0.29 -0.79
N PHE A 348 3.81 1.62 -0.75
CA PHE A 348 2.62 2.45 -0.95
C PHE A 348 2.03 2.26 -2.36
N CYS A 349 2.89 2.34 -3.39
CA CYS A 349 2.46 2.24 -4.78
C CYS A 349 1.90 0.85 -5.15
N GLY A 350 2.45 -0.22 -4.57
CA GLY A 350 2.14 -1.60 -4.94
C GLY A 350 1.15 -2.33 -4.03
N GLU A 351 1.13 -1.99 -2.72
CA GLU A 351 0.42 -2.80 -1.71
C GLU A 351 -0.81 -2.12 -1.10
N VAL A 352 -0.91 -0.79 -1.14
CA VAL A 352 -2.09 -0.08 -0.58
C VAL A 352 -3.34 -0.34 -1.42
N CYS A 353 -3.21 -0.31 -2.74
CA CYS A 353 -4.30 -0.66 -3.66
C CYS A 353 -4.19 -2.11 -4.14
N HIS A 354 -3.79 -3.04 -3.26
CA HIS A 354 -3.32 -4.38 -3.64
C HIS A 354 -4.21 -5.05 -4.70
N LYS A 355 -5.54 -5.03 -4.60
CA LYS A 355 -6.42 -5.67 -5.59
C LYS A 355 -6.26 -5.11 -7.02
N VAL A 356 -6.06 -3.80 -7.15
CA VAL A 356 -5.90 -3.12 -8.44
C VAL A 356 -4.47 -3.21 -8.94
N MET A 357 -3.51 -3.06 -8.04
CA MET A 357 -2.07 -2.97 -8.37
C MET A 357 -1.34 -4.32 -8.31
N GLU A 358 -1.94 -5.38 -7.78
CA GLU A 358 -1.34 -6.73 -7.69
C GLU A 358 -0.75 -7.18 -9.03
N PRO A 359 -1.41 -7.03 -10.20
CA PRO A 359 -0.84 -7.47 -11.48
C PRO A 359 0.48 -6.75 -11.79
N GLU A 360 0.49 -5.43 -11.66
CA GLU A 360 1.62 -4.58 -12.02
C GLU A 360 2.76 -4.72 -10.99
N TYR A 361 2.44 -4.79 -9.71
CA TYR A 361 3.41 -4.96 -8.63
C TYR A 361 4.03 -6.35 -8.59
N THR A 362 3.25 -7.41 -8.88
CA THR A 362 3.79 -8.77 -9.02
C THR A 362 4.76 -8.86 -10.20
N ALA A 363 4.38 -8.28 -11.33
CA ALA A 363 5.25 -8.23 -12.51
C ALA A 363 6.52 -7.40 -12.26
N TYR A 364 6.42 -6.27 -11.55
CA TYR A 364 7.55 -5.43 -11.13
C TYR A 364 8.62 -6.21 -10.35
N LYS A 365 8.19 -7.03 -9.37
CA LYS A 365 9.10 -7.82 -8.53
C LYS A 365 9.93 -8.83 -9.33
N ASP A 366 9.42 -9.34 -10.45
CA ASP A 366 10.11 -10.31 -11.33
C ASP A 366 10.76 -9.65 -12.57
N SER A 367 11.04 -8.35 -12.49
CA SER A 367 11.57 -7.57 -13.61
C SER A 367 13.03 -7.16 -13.44
N PRO A 368 13.72 -6.80 -14.54
CA PRO A 368 15.06 -6.19 -14.48
C PRO A 368 15.11 -4.89 -13.67
N HIS A 369 13.96 -4.26 -13.43
CA HIS A 369 13.83 -2.99 -12.72
C HIS A 369 13.26 -3.16 -11.30
N SER A 370 13.19 -4.38 -10.76
CA SER A 370 12.65 -4.67 -9.41
C SER A 370 13.36 -3.94 -8.25
N ARG A 371 14.50 -3.31 -8.52
CA ARG A 371 15.27 -2.50 -7.57
C ARG A 371 15.23 -0.99 -7.87
N VAL A 372 14.48 -0.58 -8.88
CA VAL A 372 14.28 0.82 -9.25
C VAL A 372 12.91 1.23 -8.75
N GLY A 373 12.89 2.04 -7.68
CA GLY A 373 11.63 2.40 -7.02
C GLY A 373 10.61 3.03 -7.97
N CYS A 374 9.32 2.74 -7.77
CA CYS A 374 8.23 3.10 -8.68
C CYS A 374 8.24 4.59 -9.06
N VAL A 375 8.52 5.46 -8.09
CA VAL A 375 8.53 6.91 -8.26
C VAL A 375 9.64 7.42 -9.18
N LYS A 376 10.73 6.66 -9.39
CA LYS A 376 11.79 7.05 -10.33
C LYS A 376 11.29 7.07 -11.77
N CYS A 377 10.30 6.24 -12.10
CA CYS A 377 9.68 6.19 -13.42
C CYS A 377 8.35 6.97 -13.48
N HIS A 378 7.52 6.92 -12.43
CA HIS A 378 6.15 7.45 -12.46
C HIS A 378 5.98 8.88 -11.92
N ILE A 379 6.91 9.38 -11.09
CA ILE A 379 6.83 10.73 -10.51
C ILE A 379 8.02 11.57 -10.98
N GLY A 380 9.23 11.11 -10.70
CA GLY A 380 10.48 11.80 -11.04
C GLY A 380 10.82 12.98 -10.11
N PRO A 381 12.06 13.51 -10.18
CA PRO A 381 12.49 14.64 -9.37
C PRO A 381 11.81 15.96 -9.78
N GLY A 382 11.68 16.88 -8.83
CA GLY A 382 11.21 18.25 -9.07
C GLY A 382 9.83 18.55 -8.47
N ALA A 383 9.63 19.81 -8.06
CA ALA A 383 8.41 20.24 -7.38
C ALA A 383 7.15 20.17 -8.27
N ASP A 384 7.26 20.48 -9.57
CA ASP A 384 6.11 20.44 -10.50
C ASP A 384 5.57 19.01 -10.66
N TRP A 385 6.46 18.05 -10.93
CA TRP A 385 6.10 16.64 -11.06
C TRP A 385 5.57 16.05 -9.76
N PHE A 386 6.14 16.46 -8.62
CA PHE A 386 5.61 16.10 -7.31
C PHE A 386 4.16 16.58 -7.13
N VAL A 387 3.84 17.84 -7.42
CA VAL A 387 2.47 18.36 -7.26
C VAL A 387 1.50 17.65 -8.21
N ARG A 388 1.87 17.50 -9.48
CA ARG A 388 1.05 16.78 -10.48
C ARG A 388 0.77 15.35 -10.06
N SER A 389 1.78 14.63 -9.58
CA SER A 389 1.63 13.24 -9.16
C SER A 389 0.69 13.12 -7.98
N LYS A 390 0.80 13.98 -6.96
CA LYS A 390 -0.10 13.96 -5.79
C LYS A 390 -1.55 14.32 -6.16
N LEU A 391 -1.78 15.29 -7.05
CA LEU A 391 -3.12 15.62 -7.56
C LEU A 391 -3.72 14.48 -8.41
N SER A 392 -2.92 13.83 -9.24
CA SER A 392 -3.39 12.65 -9.99
C SER A 392 -3.64 11.45 -9.06
N GLY A 393 -2.82 11.29 -8.03
CA GLY A 393 -2.92 10.25 -7.02
C GLY A 393 -4.18 10.36 -6.17
N THR A 394 -4.64 11.57 -5.81
CA THR A 394 -5.91 11.74 -5.09
C THR A 394 -7.10 11.27 -5.94
N TYR A 395 -7.07 11.51 -7.27
CA TYR A 395 -8.08 10.96 -8.17
C TYR A 395 -8.00 9.44 -8.29
N GLN A 396 -6.80 8.85 -8.27
CA GLN A 396 -6.64 7.39 -8.24
C GLN A 396 -7.17 6.78 -6.95
N VAL A 397 -6.88 7.37 -5.78
CA VAL A 397 -7.44 6.94 -4.49
C VAL A 397 -8.97 7.02 -4.51
N TYR A 398 -9.53 8.13 -5.00
CA TYR A 398 -10.97 8.27 -5.22
C TYR A 398 -11.51 7.16 -6.14
N SER A 399 -10.85 6.92 -7.27
CA SER A 399 -11.26 5.91 -8.25
C SER A 399 -11.24 4.50 -7.66
N THR A 400 -10.27 4.19 -6.80
CA THR A 400 -10.19 2.90 -6.11
C THR A 400 -11.29 2.75 -5.06
N ILE A 401 -11.52 3.77 -4.21
CA ILE A 401 -12.56 3.75 -3.16
C ILE A 401 -13.97 3.58 -3.75
N PHE A 402 -14.24 4.21 -4.90
CA PHE A 402 -15.55 4.16 -5.56
C PHE A 402 -15.63 3.18 -6.72
N GLU A 403 -14.63 2.29 -6.88
CA GLU A 403 -14.53 1.31 -7.99
C GLU A 403 -14.67 1.90 -9.41
N LYS A 404 -14.26 3.16 -9.61
CA LYS A 404 -14.31 3.88 -10.90
C LYS A 404 -13.04 3.70 -11.72
N TYR A 405 -12.66 2.46 -12.02
CA TYR A 405 -11.47 2.15 -12.81
C TYR A 405 -11.74 1.06 -13.87
N SER A 406 -10.93 1.06 -14.93
CA SER A 406 -11.02 0.09 -16.01
C SER A 406 -10.36 -1.24 -15.64
N ARG A 407 -10.83 -2.35 -16.22
CA ARG A 407 -10.25 -3.69 -16.05
C ARG A 407 -10.09 -4.32 -17.45
N PRO A 408 -8.87 -4.46 -18.01
CA PRO A 408 -7.58 -4.05 -17.44
C PRO A 408 -7.38 -2.53 -17.41
N ILE A 409 -6.34 -2.10 -16.70
CA ILE A 409 -5.91 -0.70 -16.69
C ILE A 409 -5.37 -0.36 -18.08
N PRO A 410 -5.87 0.69 -18.76
CA PRO A 410 -5.46 0.98 -20.13
C PRO A 410 -4.00 1.40 -20.22
N THR A 411 -3.30 0.90 -21.23
CA THR A 411 -1.97 1.35 -21.65
C THR A 411 -2.05 1.96 -23.06
N PRO A 412 -1.24 2.97 -23.38
CA PRO A 412 -0.14 3.56 -22.59
C PRO A 412 -0.62 4.54 -21.50
N VAL A 413 0.24 4.80 -20.51
CA VAL A 413 0.01 5.84 -19.49
C VAL A 413 0.24 7.21 -20.14
N GLU A 414 -0.80 8.04 -20.17
CA GLU A 414 -0.78 9.32 -20.92
C GLU A 414 0.06 10.42 -20.25
N ASN A 415 0.15 10.40 -18.92
CA ASN A 415 0.88 11.41 -18.13
C ASN A 415 2.26 10.93 -17.67
N LEU A 416 2.87 9.97 -18.39
CA LEU A 416 4.24 9.56 -18.09
C LEU A 416 5.23 10.62 -18.57
N ARG A 417 6.31 10.81 -17.82
CA ARG A 417 7.40 11.70 -18.20
C ARG A 417 8.08 11.22 -19.50
N PRO A 418 8.71 12.13 -20.27
CA PRO A 418 9.49 11.74 -21.43
C PRO A 418 10.56 10.70 -21.08
N ALA A 419 10.88 9.81 -22.01
CA ALA A 419 11.90 8.77 -21.81
C ALA A 419 13.28 9.36 -21.45
N GLN A 420 13.60 10.56 -21.94
CA GLN A 420 14.83 11.31 -21.63
C GLN A 420 14.96 11.63 -20.15
N GLU A 421 13.85 11.93 -19.49
CA GLU A 421 13.82 12.31 -18.07
C GLU A 421 13.67 11.11 -17.12
N THR A 422 13.46 9.91 -17.67
CA THR A 422 13.19 8.68 -16.92
C THR A 422 14.23 7.62 -17.23
N CYS A 423 14.20 7.05 -18.44
CA CYS A 423 15.11 5.99 -18.89
C CYS A 423 16.56 6.47 -18.97
N GLU A 424 16.81 7.68 -19.47
CA GLU A 424 18.18 8.16 -19.73
C GLU A 424 18.95 8.58 -18.46
N GLN A 425 18.30 8.56 -17.30
CA GLN A 425 18.97 8.75 -16.01
C GLN A 425 19.85 7.55 -15.64
N CYS A 426 19.63 6.40 -16.28
CA CYS A 426 20.40 5.17 -16.05
C CYS A 426 20.88 4.51 -17.36
N HIS A 427 20.20 4.75 -18.48
CA HIS A 427 20.60 4.27 -19.82
C HIS A 427 21.25 5.40 -20.62
N TRP A 428 22.28 5.11 -21.43
CA TRP A 428 23.02 6.14 -22.15
C TRP A 428 22.86 6.04 -23.68
N PRO A 429 21.92 6.79 -24.29
CA PRO A 429 21.64 6.68 -25.73
C PRO A 429 22.80 7.02 -26.65
N LYS A 430 23.67 7.95 -26.23
CA LYS A 430 24.84 8.38 -27.01
C LYS A 430 25.88 7.28 -27.17
N HIS A 431 25.87 6.25 -26.32
CA HIS A 431 26.80 5.15 -26.43
C HIS A 431 26.38 4.19 -27.55
N PHE A 432 27.29 3.93 -28.49
CA PHE A 432 27.05 2.91 -29.52
C PHE A 432 27.17 1.52 -28.90
N TYR A 433 26.15 0.68 -29.09
CA TYR A 433 26.18 -0.70 -28.63
C TYR A 433 26.40 -1.64 -29.81
N SER A 434 27.46 -2.45 -29.73
CA SER A 434 27.72 -3.53 -30.67
C SER A 434 26.60 -4.58 -30.67
N GLU A 435 26.63 -5.47 -31.64
CA GLU A 435 25.65 -6.54 -31.77
C GLU A 435 25.58 -7.39 -30.49
N LYS A 436 24.35 -7.69 -30.06
CA LYS A 436 24.10 -8.53 -28.90
C LYS A 436 23.61 -9.89 -29.33
N ARG A 437 24.34 -10.93 -28.94
CA ARG A 437 23.91 -12.31 -29.12
C ARG A 437 22.69 -12.62 -28.25
N LYS A 438 21.65 -13.18 -28.88
CA LYS A 438 20.46 -13.71 -28.23
C LYS A 438 20.26 -15.16 -28.68
N ASN A 439 20.17 -16.05 -27.69
CA ASN A 439 19.92 -17.46 -27.91
C ASN A 439 18.50 -17.77 -27.47
N TYR A 440 17.80 -18.56 -28.26
CA TYR A 440 16.47 -19.05 -27.96
C TYR A 440 16.42 -20.56 -28.14
N ASP A 441 16.03 -21.24 -27.07
CA ASP A 441 15.71 -22.66 -27.09
C ASP A 441 14.18 -22.77 -27.11
N PHE A 442 13.63 -23.35 -28.16
CA PHE A 442 12.22 -23.60 -28.34
C PHE A 442 11.93 -25.09 -28.24
N TYR A 443 10.72 -25.43 -27.82
CA TYR A 443 10.22 -26.79 -27.79
C TYR A 443 8.91 -26.85 -28.55
N THR A 444 8.79 -27.79 -29.48
CA THR A 444 7.55 -28.01 -30.22
C THR A 444 6.48 -28.65 -29.34
N SER A 445 5.24 -28.66 -29.81
CA SER A 445 4.08 -29.21 -29.06
C SER A 445 3.80 -30.67 -29.39
N ASP A 446 4.79 -31.39 -29.93
CA ASP A 446 4.72 -32.82 -30.20
C ASP A 446 4.97 -33.65 -28.92
N GLU A 447 4.89 -34.97 -29.06
CA GLU A 447 5.05 -35.89 -27.94
C GLU A 447 6.42 -35.79 -27.27
N GLN A 448 7.48 -35.66 -28.08
CA GLN A 448 8.87 -35.64 -27.61
C GLN A 448 9.28 -34.26 -27.09
N ASN A 449 8.43 -33.24 -27.22
CA ASN A 449 8.77 -31.84 -27.04
C ASN A 449 10.03 -31.50 -27.83
N SER A 450 10.05 -31.76 -29.14
CA SER A 450 11.28 -31.69 -29.94
C SER A 450 11.93 -30.30 -29.86
N GLU A 451 13.24 -30.28 -29.64
CA GLU A 451 14.02 -29.06 -29.40
C GLU A 451 14.36 -28.35 -30.73
N TYR A 452 14.18 -27.03 -30.74
CA TYR A 452 14.58 -26.12 -31.80
C TYR A 452 15.47 -25.03 -31.21
N LYS A 453 16.69 -24.87 -31.74
CA LYS A 453 17.61 -23.82 -31.27
C LYS A 453 17.80 -22.77 -32.34
N ILE A 454 17.82 -21.51 -31.94
CA ILE A 454 18.15 -20.39 -32.82
C ILE A 454 18.95 -19.36 -32.04
N SER A 455 20.04 -18.90 -32.66
CA SER A 455 20.88 -17.84 -32.11
C SER A 455 21.01 -16.72 -33.12
N MET A 456 20.79 -15.51 -32.63
CA MET A 456 20.75 -14.30 -33.44
C MET A 456 21.72 -13.26 -32.89
N LEU A 457 22.30 -12.45 -33.78
CA LEU A 457 22.99 -11.22 -33.41
C LEU A 457 22.03 -10.07 -33.68
N ILE A 458 21.57 -9.42 -32.61
CA ILE A 458 20.70 -8.25 -32.68
C ILE A 458 21.58 -7.03 -32.88
N LYS A 459 21.36 -6.27 -33.97
CA LYS A 459 22.06 -5.02 -34.26
C LYS A 459 21.48 -3.91 -33.40
N VAL A 460 22.02 -3.74 -32.20
CA VAL A 460 21.49 -2.77 -31.23
C VAL A 460 21.66 -1.34 -31.75
N GLY A 461 22.85 -0.99 -32.22
CA GLY A 461 23.10 0.32 -32.84
C GLY A 461 23.01 1.48 -31.86
N GLY A 462 22.68 2.66 -32.40
CA GLY A 462 22.64 3.93 -31.69
C GLY A 462 23.85 4.80 -32.01
N GLY A 463 24.30 5.61 -31.07
CA GLY A 463 25.53 6.38 -31.20
C GLY A 463 25.34 7.83 -31.67
N SER A 464 26.46 8.46 -32.05
CA SER A 464 26.52 9.87 -32.41
C SER A 464 27.18 10.06 -33.78
N PRO A 465 27.00 11.22 -34.43
CA PRO A 465 27.63 11.52 -35.73
C PRO A 465 29.14 11.24 -35.75
N GLU A 466 29.83 11.50 -34.64
CA GLU A 466 31.28 11.31 -34.49
C GLU A 466 31.70 9.84 -34.48
N THR A 467 30.80 8.92 -34.12
CA THR A 467 31.09 7.47 -34.11
C THR A 467 30.98 6.84 -35.50
N GLY A 468 30.45 7.55 -36.49
CA GLY A 468 30.35 7.11 -37.90
C GLY A 468 29.43 5.92 -38.18
N ASN A 469 28.96 5.22 -37.14
CA ASN A 469 28.10 4.04 -37.24
C ASN A 469 26.64 4.44 -37.01
N ASN A 470 25.79 4.26 -38.02
CA ASN A 470 24.37 4.63 -38.00
C ASN A 470 23.43 3.42 -38.17
N ASP A 471 23.96 2.21 -38.06
CA ASP A 471 23.23 0.96 -38.25
C ASP A 471 22.62 0.42 -36.95
N GLY A 472 21.49 -0.26 -37.08
CA GLY A 472 20.82 -1.00 -36.00
C GLY A 472 19.41 -0.52 -35.67
N ILE A 473 18.78 -1.18 -34.70
CA ILE A 473 17.35 -1.02 -34.37
C ILE A 473 17.04 0.31 -33.65
N HIS A 474 18.04 0.98 -33.08
CA HIS A 474 17.88 2.24 -32.35
C HIS A 474 18.04 3.49 -33.23
N TRP A 475 17.42 3.48 -34.41
CA TRP A 475 17.49 4.61 -35.35
C TRP A 475 17.05 5.95 -34.74
N HIS A 476 16.04 5.94 -33.86
CA HIS A 476 15.56 7.13 -33.15
C HIS A 476 16.53 7.68 -32.08
N MET A 477 17.54 6.89 -31.68
CA MET A 477 18.54 7.29 -30.69
C MET A 477 19.81 7.85 -31.34
N TYR A 478 19.93 7.77 -32.67
CA TYR A 478 21.02 8.43 -33.38
C TYR A 478 20.86 9.95 -33.25
N LEU A 479 21.81 10.61 -32.59
CA LEU A 479 21.67 12.04 -32.19
C LEU A 479 21.47 13.01 -33.36
N ALA A 480 21.75 12.60 -34.59
CA ALA A 480 21.49 13.40 -35.79
C ALA A 480 20.11 13.16 -36.41
N ASN A 481 19.26 12.31 -35.83
CA ASN A 481 17.91 12.06 -36.31
C ASN A 481 16.87 12.42 -35.25
N GLU A 482 15.76 13.01 -35.70
CA GLU A 482 14.53 13.14 -34.94
C GLU A 482 13.43 12.39 -35.67
N ILE A 483 12.88 11.36 -35.02
CA ILE A 483 11.78 10.56 -35.55
C ILE A 483 10.49 10.98 -34.84
N SER A 484 9.47 11.27 -35.63
CA SER A 484 8.12 11.58 -35.16
C SER A 484 7.12 10.67 -35.85
N TYR A 485 6.00 10.39 -35.20
CA TYR A 485 4.95 9.55 -35.76
C TYR A 485 3.57 10.00 -35.30
N TRP A 486 2.56 9.52 -36.04
CA TRP A 486 1.16 9.59 -35.63
C TRP A 486 0.59 8.17 -35.62
N ALA A 487 -0.21 7.86 -34.60
CA ALA A 487 -0.89 6.59 -34.50
C ALA A 487 -2.40 6.79 -34.65
N ALA A 488 -3.04 5.91 -35.42
CA ALA A 488 -4.48 5.94 -35.65
C ALA A 488 -5.29 5.40 -34.46
N ASP A 489 -4.63 4.73 -33.51
CA ASP A 489 -5.24 4.12 -32.34
C ASP A 489 -4.55 4.55 -31.04
N ARG A 490 -5.31 4.53 -29.92
CA ARG A 490 -4.80 4.91 -28.60
C ARG A 490 -3.67 4.00 -28.09
N SER A 491 -3.67 2.72 -28.46
CA SER A 491 -2.64 1.75 -28.05
C SER A 491 -1.34 1.84 -28.86
N ARG A 492 -1.30 2.77 -29.84
CA ARG A 492 -0.16 3.06 -30.71
C ARG A 492 0.31 1.84 -31.48
N GLN A 493 -0.61 0.97 -31.88
CA GLN A 493 -0.30 -0.26 -32.62
C GLN A 493 -0.41 -0.07 -34.14
N ILE A 494 -1.12 0.96 -34.59
CA ILE A 494 -1.33 1.31 -36.00
C ILE A 494 -0.68 2.67 -36.22
N ILE A 495 0.50 2.67 -36.87
CA ILE A 495 1.30 3.87 -37.14
C ILE A 495 1.34 4.06 -38.65
N PRO A 496 0.41 4.80 -39.27
CA PRO A 496 0.37 4.94 -40.73
C PRO A 496 1.18 6.14 -41.25
N TRP A 497 1.72 6.97 -40.36
CA TRP A 497 2.47 8.18 -40.70
C TRP A 497 3.73 8.29 -39.83
N VAL A 498 4.88 8.44 -40.48
CA VAL A 498 6.19 8.60 -39.82
C VAL A 498 6.95 9.73 -40.51
N LYS A 499 7.62 10.58 -39.73
CA LYS A 499 8.53 11.61 -40.23
C LYS A 499 9.91 11.43 -39.62
N ALA A 500 10.91 11.39 -40.48
CA ALA A 500 12.31 11.43 -40.09
C ALA A 500 12.90 12.79 -40.47
N ARG A 501 13.53 13.48 -39.52
CA ARG A 501 14.24 14.74 -39.74
C ARG A 501 15.71 14.58 -39.39
N SER A 502 16.60 14.97 -40.30
CA SER A 502 18.01 15.11 -39.97
C SER A 502 18.24 16.41 -39.19
N LEU A 503 18.82 16.32 -38.01
CA LEU A 503 19.24 17.47 -37.21
C LEU A 503 20.54 18.11 -37.73
N LEU A 504 21.28 17.42 -38.61
CA LEU A 504 22.50 17.94 -39.25
C LEU A 504 22.17 18.78 -40.48
N THR A 505 21.34 18.26 -41.39
CA THR A 505 21.02 18.93 -42.67
C THR A 505 19.69 19.69 -42.65
N GLY A 506 18.81 19.37 -41.70
CA GLY A 506 17.45 19.88 -41.66
C GLY A 506 16.48 19.19 -42.62
N GLU A 507 16.94 18.22 -43.44
CA GLU A 507 16.09 17.49 -44.39
C GLU A 507 15.02 16.68 -43.65
N GLU A 508 13.78 16.79 -44.11
CA GLU A 508 12.64 16.01 -43.60
C GLU A 508 12.16 15.02 -44.67
N THR A 509 11.96 13.77 -44.28
CA THR A 509 11.31 12.73 -45.10
C THR A 509 10.09 12.21 -44.36
N VAL A 510 8.94 12.28 -45.03
CA VAL A 510 7.67 11.73 -44.54
C VAL A 510 7.39 10.42 -45.25
N TYR A 511 7.03 9.39 -44.48
CA TYR A 511 6.63 8.06 -44.93
C TYR A 511 5.17 7.82 -44.56
N ILE A 512 4.40 7.32 -45.53
CA ILE A 512 2.98 7.05 -45.37
C ILE A 512 2.73 5.57 -45.72
N ASP A 513 1.98 4.87 -44.87
CA ASP A 513 1.50 3.52 -45.16
C ASP A 513 0.54 3.54 -46.35
N THR A 514 0.97 2.93 -47.45
CA THR A 514 0.21 2.82 -48.69
C THR A 514 -1.05 1.96 -48.59
N SER A 515 -1.15 1.11 -47.57
CA SER A 515 -2.31 0.27 -47.30
C SER A 515 -3.37 0.91 -46.39
N PHE A 516 -3.01 1.99 -45.69
CA PHE A 516 -3.91 2.69 -44.79
C PHE A 516 -4.82 3.67 -45.54
N LYS A 517 -6.13 3.59 -45.29
CA LYS A 517 -7.12 4.50 -45.88
C LYS A 517 -7.33 5.70 -44.97
N PHE A 518 -6.67 6.82 -45.29
CA PHE A 518 -6.92 8.09 -44.62
C PHE A 518 -8.30 8.65 -45.00
N GLU A 519 -8.99 9.26 -44.03
CA GLU A 519 -10.16 10.09 -44.33
C GLU A 519 -9.74 11.27 -45.23
N LYS A 520 -10.64 11.73 -46.10
CA LYS A 520 -10.36 12.63 -47.25
C LYS A 520 -9.57 13.93 -46.93
N ASN A 521 -9.43 14.31 -45.65
CA ASN A 521 -8.75 15.52 -45.19
C ASN A 521 -7.46 15.28 -44.38
N LEU A 522 -7.01 14.03 -44.18
CA LEU A 522 -6.00 13.66 -43.17
C LEU A 522 -4.65 13.19 -43.77
N LYS A 523 -4.22 13.77 -44.91
CA LYS A 523 -2.86 13.49 -45.45
C LYS A 523 -1.74 13.99 -44.52
N THR A 524 -2.05 14.88 -43.59
CA THR A 524 -1.15 15.34 -42.54
C THR A 524 -1.92 15.33 -41.22
N PRO A 525 -1.46 14.59 -40.20
CA PRO A 525 -2.13 14.55 -38.91
C PRO A 525 -2.03 15.90 -38.17
N PRO A 526 -2.98 16.21 -37.26
CA PRO A 526 -2.90 17.40 -36.41
C PRO A 526 -1.59 17.45 -35.63
N LYS A 527 -0.99 18.65 -35.51
CA LYS A 527 0.33 18.81 -34.86
C LYS A 527 0.31 18.35 -33.40
N GLU A 528 -0.81 18.50 -32.72
CA GLU A 528 -1.02 18.13 -31.32
C GLU A 528 -1.02 16.61 -31.10
N GLU A 529 -1.28 15.83 -32.15
CA GLU A 529 -1.31 14.36 -32.10
C GLU A 529 0.00 13.72 -32.56
N ILE A 530 0.90 14.50 -33.16
CA ILE A 530 2.22 14.02 -33.56
C ILE A 530 3.10 13.88 -32.32
N ARG A 531 3.67 12.68 -32.16
CA ARG A 531 4.57 12.36 -31.04
C ARG A 531 5.98 12.15 -31.54
N ARG A 532 6.94 12.56 -30.73
CA ARG A 532 8.34 12.12 -30.89
C ARG A 532 8.43 10.65 -30.53
N PHE A 533 9.09 9.87 -31.39
CA PHE A 533 9.36 8.45 -31.14
C PHE A 533 10.44 8.32 -30.07
N ASP A 534 10.15 7.58 -29.00
CA ASP A 534 11.04 7.45 -27.84
C ASP A 534 11.23 5.98 -27.39
N CYS A 535 11.98 5.78 -26.30
CA CYS A 535 12.30 4.45 -25.78
C CYS A 535 11.05 3.63 -25.42
N ILE A 536 9.98 4.27 -24.90
CA ILE A 536 8.79 3.55 -24.42
C ILE A 536 7.87 3.14 -25.56
N ASP A 537 8.06 3.65 -26.78
CA ASP A 537 7.30 3.18 -27.93
C ASP A 537 7.69 1.74 -28.32
N CYS A 538 8.95 1.34 -28.07
CA CYS A 538 9.45 -0.02 -28.22
C CYS A 538 9.54 -0.79 -26.88
N HIS A 539 10.11 -0.18 -25.84
CA HIS A 539 10.23 -0.74 -24.50
C HIS A 539 9.01 -0.38 -23.64
N ASN A 540 7.81 -0.66 -24.14
CA ASN A 540 6.54 -0.20 -23.58
C ASN A 540 6.13 -0.88 -22.27
N ARG A 541 6.84 -1.96 -21.86
CA ARG A 541 6.68 -2.62 -20.55
C ARG A 541 8.04 -3.03 -19.98
N PRO A 542 8.86 -2.07 -19.49
CA PRO A 542 10.22 -2.36 -19.03
C PRO A 542 10.26 -3.04 -17.66
N SER A 543 9.26 -2.80 -16.81
CA SER A 543 9.19 -3.32 -15.44
C SER A 543 7.98 -4.23 -15.21
N HIS A 544 6.86 -4.00 -15.87
CA HIS A 544 5.63 -4.74 -15.59
C HIS A 544 5.39 -5.84 -16.64
N ILE A 545 6.30 -6.80 -16.76
CA ILE A 545 6.32 -7.75 -17.87
C ILE A 545 5.38 -8.94 -17.60
N PHE A 546 4.29 -9.06 -18.37
CA PHE A 546 3.49 -10.28 -18.42
C PHE A 546 4.05 -11.22 -19.50
N LYS A 547 4.62 -12.34 -19.07
CA LYS A 547 5.29 -13.30 -19.94
C LYS A 547 4.27 -14.22 -20.62
N GLN A 548 4.48 -14.45 -21.90
CA GLN A 548 3.66 -15.36 -22.70
C GLN A 548 3.98 -16.84 -22.30
N PRO A 549 2.98 -17.74 -22.15
CA PRO A 549 3.22 -19.11 -21.64
C PRO A 549 4.12 -19.97 -22.49
N ASN A 550 4.00 -19.92 -23.82
CA ASN A 550 4.87 -20.59 -24.76
C ASN A 550 6.33 -20.14 -24.55
N GLN A 551 6.60 -18.83 -24.46
CA GLN A 551 7.94 -18.34 -24.16
C GLN A 551 8.44 -18.81 -22.78
N THR A 552 7.59 -18.76 -21.75
CA THR A 552 7.97 -19.13 -20.39
C THR A 552 8.24 -20.63 -20.26
N LEU A 553 7.41 -21.47 -20.86
CA LEU A 553 7.59 -22.92 -20.85
C LEU A 553 8.85 -23.36 -21.60
N ASN A 554 9.22 -22.65 -22.67
CA ASN A 554 10.49 -22.91 -23.33
C ASN A 554 11.68 -22.76 -22.37
N PHE A 555 11.70 -21.65 -21.62
CA PHE A 555 12.74 -21.41 -20.61
C PHE A 555 12.73 -22.47 -19.51
N TYR A 556 11.55 -22.91 -19.04
CA TYR A 556 11.45 -23.89 -17.96
C TYR A 556 11.89 -25.30 -18.40
N LEU A 557 11.64 -25.66 -19.65
CA LEU A 557 12.11 -26.91 -20.25
C LEU A 557 13.61 -26.88 -20.50
N SER A 558 14.15 -25.78 -21.03
CA SER A 558 15.60 -25.66 -21.28
C SER A 558 16.41 -25.58 -19.99
N SER A 559 15.87 -24.96 -18.95
CA SER A 559 16.52 -24.89 -17.64
C SER A 559 16.32 -26.14 -16.78
N GLY A 560 15.60 -27.17 -17.26
CA GLY A 560 15.30 -28.39 -16.51
C GLY A 560 14.40 -28.21 -15.29
N LYS A 561 13.67 -27.09 -15.19
CA LYS A 561 12.68 -26.88 -14.11
C LYS A 561 11.43 -27.73 -14.32
N ILE A 562 11.10 -27.99 -15.58
CA ILE A 562 10.09 -28.96 -15.98
C ILE A 562 10.82 -30.03 -16.79
N ASP A 563 10.61 -31.30 -16.43
CA ASP A 563 11.23 -32.42 -17.15
C ASP A 563 10.66 -32.50 -18.57
N LYS A 564 11.51 -32.20 -19.56
CA LYS A 564 11.14 -32.21 -20.99
C LYS A 564 10.86 -33.61 -21.56
N THR A 565 11.21 -34.66 -20.83
CA THR A 565 10.91 -36.05 -21.23
C THR A 565 9.48 -36.47 -20.91
N LEU A 566 8.71 -35.62 -20.20
CA LEU A 566 7.29 -35.82 -19.99
C LEU A 566 6.53 -35.62 -21.33
N PRO A 567 5.81 -36.64 -21.83
CA PRO A 567 5.13 -36.55 -23.13
C PRO A 567 4.17 -35.37 -23.21
N TYR A 568 4.28 -34.56 -24.27
CA TYR A 568 3.42 -33.39 -24.52
C TYR A 568 3.40 -32.30 -23.44
N ILE A 569 4.32 -32.30 -22.46
CA ILE A 569 4.32 -31.34 -21.35
C ILE A 569 4.28 -29.88 -21.84
N LYS A 570 4.93 -29.59 -22.97
CA LYS A 570 4.89 -28.28 -23.61
C LYS A 570 3.48 -27.87 -24.01
N SER A 571 2.76 -28.75 -24.70
CA SER A 571 1.43 -28.52 -25.23
C SER A 571 0.40 -28.38 -24.10
N ILE A 572 0.39 -29.33 -23.16
CA ILE A 572 -0.56 -29.32 -22.04
C ILE A 572 -0.32 -28.11 -21.13
N GLY A 573 0.94 -27.72 -20.93
CA GLY A 573 1.31 -26.55 -20.15
C GLY A 573 0.77 -25.25 -20.75
N VAL A 574 0.87 -25.06 -22.06
CA VAL A 574 0.29 -23.87 -22.72
C VAL A 574 -1.24 -23.90 -22.62
N GLN A 575 -1.86 -25.05 -22.89
CA GLN A 575 -3.33 -25.17 -22.89
C GLN A 575 -3.95 -24.90 -21.51
N VAL A 576 -3.37 -25.45 -20.45
CA VAL A 576 -3.90 -25.28 -19.08
C VAL A 576 -3.82 -23.82 -18.62
N LEU A 577 -2.70 -23.15 -18.93
CA LEU A 577 -2.49 -21.74 -18.60
C LEU A 577 -3.38 -20.79 -19.39
N GLU A 578 -3.65 -21.11 -20.66
CA GLU A 578 -4.38 -20.21 -21.58
C GLU A 578 -5.91 -20.36 -21.52
N ASN A 579 -6.41 -21.59 -21.35
CA ASN A 579 -7.81 -21.89 -21.64
C ASN A 579 -8.59 -22.47 -20.45
N TYR A 580 -7.90 -23.15 -19.52
CA TYR A 580 -8.55 -23.93 -18.47
C TYR A 580 -8.71 -23.16 -17.16
N VAL A 581 -7.65 -22.52 -16.66
CA VAL A 581 -7.70 -21.84 -15.36
C VAL A 581 -8.44 -20.51 -15.45
N ARG A 582 -9.45 -20.32 -14.59
CA ARG A 582 -10.29 -19.10 -14.57
C ARG A 582 -10.12 -18.24 -13.33
N SER A 583 -9.58 -18.79 -12.25
CA SER A 583 -9.44 -18.11 -10.96
C SER A 583 -8.11 -18.44 -10.32
N ARG A 584 -7.51 -17.44 -9.64
CA ARG A 584 -6.29 -17.62 -8.83
C ARG A 584 -6.54 -18.53 -7.63
N LYS A 585 -7.74 -18.47 -7.04
CA LYS A 585 -8.11 -19.27 -5.85
C LYS A 585 -8.14 -20.78 -6.15
N THR A 586 -8.60 -21.17 -7.34
CA THR A 586 -8.70 -22.58 -7.76
C THR A 586 -7.59 -23.01 -8.71
N ALA A 587 -6.59 -22.15 -8.94
CA ALA A 587 -5.59 -22.36 -9.99
C ALA A 587 -4.80 -23.66 -9.80
N PHE A 588 -4.31 -23.92 -8.58
CA PHE A 588 -3.53 -25.11 -8.30
C PHE A 588 -4.32 -26.39 -8.59
N GLU A 589 -5.55 -26.47 -8.06
CA GLU A 589 -6.41 -27.65 -8.22
C GLU A 589 -6.83 -27.86 -9.68
N ASN A 590 -7.11 -26.78 -10.41
CA ASN A 590 -7.44 -26.84 -11.84
C ASN A 590 -6.26 -27.33 -12.66
N ILE A 591 -5.04 -26.82 -12.40
CA ILE A 591 -3.83 -27.27 -13.10
C ILE A 591 -3.54 -28.72 -12.79
N LYS A 592 -3.59 -29.11 -11.51
CA LYS A 592 -3.38 -30.48 -11.07
C LYS A 592 -4.34 -31.45 -11.76
N ASN A 593 -5.65 -31.16 -11.73
CA ASN A 593 -6.65 -32.03 -12.33
C ASN A 593 -6.50 -32.15 -13.85
N TYR A 594 -6.15 -31.06 -14.53
CA TYR A 594 -5.90 -31.09 -15.98
C TYR A 594 -4.67 -31.93 -16.33
N VAL A 595 -3.53 -31.67 -15.69
CA VAL A 595 -2.25 -32.33 -15.99
C VAL A 595 -2.28 -33.80 -15.56
N SER A 596 -2.69 -34.09 -14.33
CA SER A 596 -2.80 -35.48 -13.84
C SER A 596 -3.88 -36.25 -14.60
N GLY A 597 -4.99 -35.61 -14.98
CA GLY A 597 -6.04 -36.22 -15.81
C GLY A 597 -5.50 -36.67 -17.17
N PHE A 598 -4.74 -35.81 -17.85
CA PHE A 598 -4.09 -36.15 -19.12
C PHE A 598 -3.17 -37.36 -19.00
N TYR A 599 -2.25 -37.38 -18.03
CA TYR A 599 -1.35 -38.52 -17.87
C TYR A 599 -2.09 -39.79 -17.41
N LYS A 600 -3.15 -39.67 -16.61
CA LYS A 600 -3.97 -40.83 -16.21
C LYS A 600 -4.67 -41.48 -17.40
N GLU A 601 -5.17 -40.68 -18.33
CA GLU A 601 -5.94 -41.15 -19.49
C GLU A 601 -5.05 -41.69 -20.61
N TYR A 602 -3.94 -40.98 -20.93
CA TYR A 602 -3.13 -41.28 -22.11
C TYR A 602 -1.77 -41.95 -21.79
N TYR A 603 -1.24 -41.80 -20.57
CA TYR A 603 0.10 -42.29 -20.18
C TYR A 603 0.14 -42.83 -18.73
N PRO A 604 -0.69 -43.83 -18.38
CA PRO A 604 -0.84 -44.29 -16.99
C PRO A 604 0.47 -44.82 -16.38
N GLU A 605 1.36 -45.42 -17.18
CA GLU A 605 2.68 -45.89 -16.73
C GLU A 605 3.62 -44.73 -16.38
N ILE A 606 3.58 -43.62 -17.14
CA ILE A 606 4.35 -42.40 -16.86
C ILE A 606 3.84 -41.73 -15.60
N LEU A 607 2.52 -41.74 -15.36
CA LEU A 607 1.94 -41.18 -14.14
C LEU A 607 2.53 -41.83 -12.88
N VAL A 608 2.78 -43.15 -12.91
CA VAL A 608 3.38 -43.88 -11.78
C VAL A 608 4.90 -43.72 -11.74
N SER A 609 5.58 -43.93 -12.86
CA SER A 609 7.05 -43.91 -12.92
C SER A 609 7.67 -42.52 -12.78
N LYS A 610 6.93 -41.46 -13.16
CA LYS A 610 7.37 -40.05 -13.12
C LYS A 610 6.44 -39.15 -12.31
N GLN A 611 5.84 -39.71 -11.25
CA GLN A 611 4.90 -38.97 -10.40
C GLN A 611 5.53 -37.67 -9.87
N LYS A 612 6.78 -37.74 -9.42
CA LYS A 612 7.50 -36.58 -8.85
C LYS A 612 7.71 -35.47 -9.88
N GLU A 613 8.11 -35.81 -11.09
CA GLU A 613 8.34 -34.87 -12.18
C GLU A 613 7.03 -34.19 -12.62
N ILE A 614 5.93 -34.94 -12.63
CA ILE A 614 4.59 -34.40 -12.91
C ILE A 614 4.16 -33.43 -11.80
N GLU A 615 4.38 -33.77 -10.53
CA GLU A 615 4.08 -32.88 -9.40
C GLU A 615 4.91 -31.58 -9.47
N ILE A 616 6.20 -31.67 -9.77
CA ILE A 616 7.06 -30.50 -10.01
C ILE A 616 6.50 -29.64 -11.15
N ALA A 617 6.13 -30.27 -12.27
CA ALA A 617 5.57 -29.55 -13.41
C ALA A 617 4.26 -28.83 -13.05
N ILE A 618 3.37 -29.45 -12.26
CA ILE A 618 2.14 -28.82 -11.76
C ILE A 618 2.45 -27.59 -10.89
N HIS A 619 3.41 -27.70 -9.96
CA HIS A 619 3.83 -26.57 -9.13
C HIS A 619 4.43 -25.43 -9.95
N GLU A 620 5.27 -25.73 -10.94
CA GLU A 620 5.86 -24.71 -11.80
C GLU A 620 4.83 -24.04 -12.72
N LEU A 621 3.88 -24.81 -13.27
CA LEU A 621 2.76 -24.25 -14.03
C LEU A 621 1.90 -23.32 -13.16
N TYR A 622 1.61 -23.73 -11.91
CA TYR A 622 0.92 -22.87 -10.95
C TYR A 622 1.68 -21.58 -10.68
N ASN A 623 3.00 -21.65 -10.46
CA ASN A 623 3.85 -20.47 -10.26
C ASN A 623 3.83 -19.54 -11.49
N ILE A 624 3.88 -20.09 -12.71
CA ILE A 624 3.77 -19.32 -13.95
C ILE A 624 2.42 -18.60 -14.01
N TYR A 625 1.32 -19.30 -13.71
CA TYR A 625 -0.02 -18.72 -13.70
C TYR A 625 -0.12 -17.55 -12.70
N MET A 626 0.31 -17.78 -11.46
CA MET A 626 0.22 -16.79 -10.37
C MET A 626 1.05 -15.52 -10.62
N ARG A 627 2.08 -15.60 -11.46
CA ARG A 627 2.89 -14.43 -11.84
C ARG A 627 2.35 -13.64 -13.03
N ASN A 628 1.55 -14.26 -13.90
CA ASN A 628 1.23 -13.68 -15.21
C ASN A 628 -0.28 -13.49 -15.47
N TYR A 629 -1.16 -14.15 -14.71
CA TYR A 629 -2.59 -14.14 -14.94
C TYR A 629 -3.35 -13.58 -13.74
N PHE A 630 -4.08 -12.50 -13.99
CA PHE A 630 -4.89 -11.80 -12.99
C PHE A 630 -6.32 -11.62 -13.53
N PRO A 631 -7.17 -12.67 -13.43
CA PRO A 631 -8.52 -12.65 -14.01
C PRO A 631 -9.41 -11.51 -13.49
N GLU A 632 -9.31 -11.16 -12.21
CA GLU A 632 -10.10 -10.09 -11.59
C GLU A 632 -9.85 -8.73 -12.25
N MET A 633 -8.60 -8.46 -12.62
CA MET A 633 -8.18 -7.25 -13.32
C MET A 633 -8.10 -7.45 -14.84
N LYS A 634 -8.46 -8.62 -15.37
CA LYS A 634 -8.27 -9.00 -16.78
C LYS A 634 -6.85 -8.68 -17.29
N ALA A 635 -5.85 -8.79 -16.42
CA ALA A 635 -4.45 -8.47 -16.75
C ALA A 635 -3.68 -9.75 -17.10
N ASN A 636 -3.14 -9.77 -18.31
CA ASN A 636 -2.25 -10.80 -18.86
C ASN A 636 -1.60 -10.28 -20.15
N TRP A 637 -0.70 -11.07 -20.74
CA TRP A 637 0.04 -10.71 -21.96
C TRP A 637 -0.84 -10.38 -23.18
N LYS A 638 -2.06 -10.94 -23.29
CA LYS A 638 -2.95 -10.71 -24.46
C LYS A 638 -3.49 -9.29 -24.52
N ASN A 639 -3.76 -8.71 -23.36
CA ASN A 639 -4.29 -7.35 -23.27
C ASN A 639 -3.19 -6.28 -23.25
N TYR A 640 -1.93 -6.71 -23.20
CA TYR A 640 -0.78 -5.85 -22.98
C TYR A 640 0.35 -6.21 -23.95
N PRO A 641 0.30 -5.70 -25.20
CA PRO A 641 1.32 -5.99 -26.20
C PRO A 641 2.69 -5.53 -25.73
N ASN A 642 3.74 -6.28 -26.06
CA ASN A 642 5.13 -5.91 -25.82
C ASN A 642 5.83 -5.70 -27.15
N ASN A 643 6.33 -4.49 -27.41
CA ASN A 643 6.83 -4.08 -28.72
C ASN A 643 8.32 -4.36 -28.96
N ILE A 644 9.01 -5.04 -28.03
CA ILE A 644 10.45 -5.35 -28.13
C ILE A 644 10.81 -6.36 -29.23
N GLY A 645 9.82 -7.00 -29.85
CA GLY A 645 10.01 -7.97 -30.94
C GLY A 645 8.71 -8.16 -31.72
N HIS A 646 8.75 -9.04 -32.73
CA HIS A 646 7.64 -9.20 -33.70
C HIS A 646 6.98 -10.59 -33.70
N LEU A 647 7.21 -11.40 -32.65
CA LEU A 647 6.62 -12.73 -32.53
C LEU A 647 5.20 -12.70 -31.96
N TYR A 648 4.99 -11.95 -30.87
CA TYR A 648 3.69 -11.93 -30.16
C TYR A 648 2.95 -10.59 -30.31
N SER A 649 3.57 -9.59 -30.91
CA SER A 649 3.00 -8.28 -31.25
C SER A 649 3.60 -7.79 -32.56
N ALA A 650 3.07 -6.70 -33.13
CA ALA A 650 3.63 -6.10 -34.34
C ALA A 650 5.04 -5.52 -34.11
N GLY A 651 5.34 -5.00 -32.91
CA GLY A 651 6.66 -4.46 -32.57
C GLY A 651 7.16 -3.42 -33.58
N CYS A 652 8.34 -3.66 -34.15
CA CYS A 652 8.94 -2.81 -35.18
C CYS A 652 8.17 -2.85 -36.53
N PHE A 653 7.43 -3.92 -36.82
CA PHE A 653 6.62 -4.03 -38.04
C PHE A 653 5.42 -3.08 -38.09
N ARG A 654 5.20 -2.28 -37.04
CA ARG A 654 4.27 -1.14 -37.13
C ARG A 654 4.73 -0.06 -38.10
N CYS A 655 6.03 -0.01 -38.41
CA CYS A 655 6.60 0.91 -39.40
C CYS A 655 7.49 0.18 -40.44
N HIS A 656 8.12 -0.93 -40.07
CA HIS A 656 9.04 -1.69 -40.93
C HIS A 656 8.33 -2.77 -41.77
N ASP A 657 7.16 -2.47 -42.31
CA ASP A 657 6.32 -3.43 -43.04
C ASP A 657 6.55 -3.45 -44.57
N GLY A 658 7.42 -2.58 -45.07
CA GLY A 658 7.67 -2.41 -46.51
C GLY A 658 6.58 -1.62 -47.24
N LYS A 659 5.59 -1.08 -46.51
CA LYS A 659 4.44 -0.33 -47.07
C LYS A 659 4.49 1.15 -46.78
N HIS A 660 5.37 1.56 -45.87
CA HIS A 660 5.68 2.95 -45.57
C HIS A 660 6.59 3.55 -46.65
N VAL A 661 6.00 4.38 -47.51
CA VAL A 661 6.68 4.94 -48.69
C VAL A 661 6.68 6.47 -48.62
N SER A 662 7.81 7.08 -48.96
CA SER A 662 7.94 8.54 -49.07
C SER A 662 7.46 9.08 -50.41
N THR A 663 7.26 10.39 -50.50
CA THR A 663 6.94 11.07 -51.77
C THR A 663 8.04 10.91 -52.83
N THR A 664 9.27 10.67 -52.40
CA THR A 664 10.44 10.42 -53.27
C THR A 664 10.65 8.93 -53.59
N GLY A 665 9.77 8.04 -53.10
CA GLY A 665 9.83 6.60 -53.34
C GLY A 665 10.73 5.82 -52.38
N LYS A 666 11.30 6.45 -51.34
CA LYS A 666 12.06 5.74 -50.29
C LYS A 666 11.09 4.88 -49.47
N VAL A 667 11.46 3.63 -49.17
CA VAL A 667 10.63 2.68 -48.42
C VAL A 667 11.29 2.37 -47.08
N ILE A 668 10.52 2.28 -46.00
CA ILE A 668 11.00 1.69 -44.74
C ILE A 668 11.06 0.16 -44.93
N SER A 669 12.27 -0.38 -44.99
CA SER A 669 12.51 -1.79 -45.30
C SER A 669 11.90 -2.74 -44.26
N ASN A 670 11.42 -3.90 -44.75
CA ASN A 670 10.99 -5.05 -43.98
C ASN A 670 12.00 -6.22 -43.97
N ASP A 671 13.22 -5.98 -44.46
CA ASP A 671 14.29 -6.97 -44.41
C ASP A 671 14.76 -7.20 -42.97
N CYS A 672 14.62 -8.44 -42.49
CA CYS A 672 15.02 -8.86 -41.15
C CYS A 672 16.51 -8.56 -40.86
N ASN A 673 17.38 -8.65 -41.87
CA ASN A 673 18.83 -8.47 -41.72
C ASN A 673 19.23 -7.03 -41.38
N VAL A 674 18.33 -6.05 -41.53
CA VAL A 674 18.52 -4.68 -41.04
C VAL A 674 18.55 -4.65 -39.50
N CYS A 675 17.81 -5.55 -38.86
CA CYS A 675 17.61 -5.57 -37.40
C CYS A 675 18.45 -6.66 -36.72
N HIS A 676 18.49 -7.86 -37.29
CA HIS A 676 19.23 -8.99 -36.72
C HIS A 676 19.65 -9.99 -37.78
N ILE A 677 20.74 -10.71 -37.52
CA ILE A 677 21.18 -11.84 -38.34
C ILE A 677 21.00 -13.14 -37.56
N ILE A 678 20.36 -14.13 -38.19
CA ILE A 678 20.28 -15.49 -37.64
C ILE A 678 21.57 -16.20 -38.04
N TYR A 679 22.50 -16.37 -37.11
CA TYR A 679 23.80 -16.96 -37.46
C TYR A 679 23.86 -18.46 -37.17
N TYR A 680 22.94 -18.99 -36.35
CA TYR A 680 22.81 -20.40 -36.02
C TYR A 680 21.34 -20.79 -35.90
N GLN A 681 20.96 -21.92 -36.48
CA GLN A 681 19.66 -22.57 -36.21
C GLN A 681 19.78 -24.09 -36.30
N LYS A 682 18.94 -24.79 -35.52
CA LYS A 682 18.79 -26.25 -35.56
C LYS A 682 17.30 -26.62 -35.50
N PRO A 683 16.63 -26.77 -36.66
CA PRO A 683 15.27 -27.31 -36.80
C PRO A 683 15.12 -28.66 -36.10
N PRO A 684 13.93 -29.00 -35.57
CA PRO A 684 13.67 -30.37 -35.14
C PRO A 684 13.93 -31.32 -36.31
N PHE A 685 14.62 -32.43 -36.04
CA PHE A 685 14.92 -33.48 -37.03
C PHE A 685 15.74 -33.02 -38.25
N ALA A 686 16.40 -31.86 -38.20
CA ALA A 686 17.33 -31.40 -39.24
C ALA A 686 18.75 -31.18 -38.68
N GLU A 687 19.72 -31.11 -39.58
CA GLU A 687 21.09 -30.75 -39.23
C GLU A 687 21.19 -29.29 -38.76
N GLU A 688 22.20 -29.02 -37.94
CA GLU A 688 22.48 -27.66 -37.52
C GLU A 688 23.08 -26.84 -38.66
N MET A 689 22.67 -25.58 -38.75
CA MET A 689 23.11 -24.64 -39.78
C MET A 689 23.79 -23.45 -39.13
N THR A 690 24.86 -22.98 -39.76
CA THR A 690 25.54 -21.73 -39.40
C THR A 690 25.80 -20.87 -40.62
N SER A 691 25.69 -19.54 -40.48
CA SER A 691 26.10 -18.58 -41.50
C SER A 691 26.47 -17.24 -40.86
N PRO A 692 27.69 -16.71 -41.11
CA PRO A 692 28.05 -15.37 -40.65
C PRO A 692 27.24 -14.27 -41.36
N ASN A 693 26.73 -14.55 -42.56
CA ASN A 693 25.98 -13.59 -43.38
C ASN A 693 24.46 -13.64 -43.13
N GLY A 694 24.02 -14.44 -42.16
CA GLY A 694 22.60 -14.69 -41.87
C GLY A 694 22.06 -15.93 -42.57
N LEU A 695 21.16 -16.62 -41.89
CA LEU A 695 20.38 -17.76 -42.35
C LEU A 695 18.93 -17.31 -42.59
N GLN A 696 18.27 -17.92 -43.56
CA GLN A 696 16.83 -17.81 -43.69
C GLN A 696 16.15 -18.52 -42.51
N PHE A 697 15.20 -17.85 -41.87
CA PHE A 697 14.44 -18.42 -40.76
C PHE A 697 13.65 -19.65 -41.20
N ILE A 698 13.78 -20.75 -40.45
CA ILE A 698 12.95 -21.95 -40.60
C ILE A 698 11.98 -22.04 -39.43
N HIS A 699 10.68 -22.07 -39.73
CA HIS A 699 9.66 -22.18 -38.70
C HIS A 699 9.75 -23.56 -37.98
N PRO A 700 9.66 -23.62 -36.64
CA PRO A 700 9.79 -24.89 -35.89
C PRO A 700 8.78 -25.98 -36.28
N GLY A 701 7.64 -25.59 -36.84
CA GLY A 701 6.63 -26.51 -37.37
C GLY A 701 6.84 -26.93 -38.84
N GLY A 702 8.01 -26.66 -39.42
CA GLY A 702 8.33 -26.91 -40.83
C GLY A 702 8.16 -25.68 -41.72
N ILE A 703 8.86 -25.67 -42.87
CA ILE A 703 8.83 -24.58 -43.87
C ILE A 703 7.43 -24.38 -44.43
N GLU A 704 6.65 -25.45 -44.52
CA GLU A 704 5.31 -25.47 -45.11
C GLU A 704 4.26 -24.79 -44.22
N LYS A 705 4.56 -24.64 -42.92
CA LYS A 705 3.78 -23.79 -42.00
C LYS A 705 4.16 -22.32 -42.04
N LEU A 706 5.26 -21.98 -42.73
CA LEU A 706 5.61 -20.59 -43.01
C LEU A 706 4.78 -20.13 -44.22
N THR A 707 3.60 -19.56 -43.98
CA THR A 707 2.85 -18.87 -45.03
C THR A 707 3.65 -17.64 -45.44
N GLN A 708 4.22 -17.62 -46.65
CA GLN A 708 5.11 -16.55 -47.14
C GLN A 708 4.52 -15.12 -47.08
N LYS A 709 3.23 -14.98 -46.77
CA LYS A 709 2.49 -13.70 -46.72
C LYS A 709 2.04 -13.28 -45.32
N GLU A 710 2.23 -14.09 -44.27
CA GLU A 710 1.74 -13.76 -42.92
C GLU A 710 2.88 -13.46 -41.94
N THR A 711 2.65 -12.50 -41.06
CA THR A 711 3.59 -12.12 -40.01
C THR A 711 3.50 -13.10 -38.83
N CYS A 712 4.60 -13.29 -38.09
CA CYS A 712 4.63 -14.22 -36.95
C CYS A 712 3.54 -13.92 -35.91
N TYR A 713 3.32 -12.63 -35.61
CA TYR A 713 2.31 -12.19 -34.66
C TYR A 713 0.87 -12.40 -35.14
N ALA A 714 0.63 -12.57 -36.44
CA ALA A 714 -0.71 -12.91 -36.93
C ALA A 714 -1.16 -14.27 -36.39
N CYS A 715 -0.25 -15.24 -36.27
CA CYS A 715 -0.52 -16.59 -35.74
C CYS A 715 -0.25 -16.71 -34.24
N HIS A 716 0.76 -16.01 -33.72
CA HIS A 716 1.23 -16.17 -32.34
C HIS A 716 0.79 -15.05 -31.39
N GLY A 717 0.39 -13.89 -31.92
CA GLY A 717 -0.12 -12.78 -31.13
C GLY A 717 -1.50 -13.06 -30.55
N PRO A 718 -2.05 -12.11 -29.77
CA PRO A 718 -3.40 -12.22 -29.24
C PRO A 718 -4.43 -12.12 -30.37
N GLN A 719 -4.73 -13.25 -31.02
CA GLN A 719 -5.81 -13.34 -32.00
C GLN A 719 -7.17 -13.09 -31.31
N LYS A 720 -8.05 -12.36 -32.00
CA LYS A 720 -9.47 -12.23 -31.65
C LYS A 720 -10.11 -13.63 -31.81
N GLN A 721 -10.13 -14.42 -30.73
CA GLN A 721 -10.79 -15.72 -30.58
C GLN A 721 -10.94 -16.54 -31.89
N GLN A 722 -9.91 -17.29 -32.28
CA GLN A 722 -10.12 -18.50 -33.07
C GLN A 722 -9.81 -19.71 -32.19
N GLN A 723 -10.79 -20.60 -32.13
CA GLN A 723 -10.75 -21.88 -31.42
C GLN A 723 -9.54 -22.67 -31.92
N ILE A 724 -8.51 -22.80 -31.07
CA ILE A 724 -7.49 -23.82 -31.28
C ILE A 724 -8.20 -25.15 -31.00
N ALA A 725 -8.60 -25.82 -32.08
CA ALA A 725 -9.12 -27.18 -32.03
C ALA A 725 -8.12 -28.07 -31.30
N MET A 726 -8.64 -28.92 -30.40
CA MET A 726 -7.85 -29.99 -29.80
C MET A 726 -7.10 -30.74 -30.91
N PRO A 727 -5.83 -31.14 -30.70
CA PRO A 727 -5.19 -32.05 -31.63
C PRO A 727 -6.06 -33.31 -31.74
N LYS A 728 -6.56 -33.59 -32.94
CA LYS A 728 -7.05 -34.93 -33.29
C LYS A 728 -5.83 -35.83 -33.26
N VAL A 729 -5.56 -36.44 -32.11
CA VAL A 729 -4.64 -37.57 -32.04
C VAL A 729 -5.29 -38.66 -32.86
N VAL A 730 -4.72 -38.94 -34.03
CA VAL A 730 -5.13 -40.02 -34.91
C VAL A 730 -5.06 -41.30 -34.08
N ALA A 731 -6.22 -41.89 -33.81
CA ALA A 731 -6.30 -43.22 -33.23
C ALA A 731 -5.49 -44.14 -34.14
N LYS A 732 -4.37 -44.68 -33.63
CA LYS A 732 -3.74 -45.85 -34.26
C LYS A 732 -4.81 -46.93 -34.27
N SER A 733 -5.29 -47.27 -35.47
CA SER A 733 -6.09 -48.46 -35.70
C SER A 733 -5.31 -49.65 -35.15
N LYS A 734 -5.95 -50.41 -34.27
CA LYS A 734 -5.54 -51.78 -34.00
C LYS A 734 -5.79 -52.56 -35.29
N ASP A 735 -4.71 -52.96 -35.95
CA ASP A 735 -4.60 -54.20 -36.71
C ASP A 735 -3.24 -54.82 -36.36
#